data_AF-A0A8J6XM75-F1
#
_entry.id   AF-A0A8J6XM75-F1
#
_cell.length_a   1.000
_cell.length_b   1.000
_cell.length_c   1.000
_cell.angle_alpha   90.00
_cell.angle_beta   90.00
_cell.angle_gamma   90.00
#
_symmetry.space_group_name_H-M   'P 1'
#
loop_
_entity.id
_entity.type
_entity.pdbx_description
1 polymer ?
#
loop_
_entity_poly.entity_id
_entity_poly.type
_entity_poly.pdbx_seq_one_letter_code
_entity_poly.pdbx_strand_id
1 'polypeptide(L)'
;LTGASTPFDADIEWRDLDIGDLLTTAPDSMSGRFSGRTDLGGTTTRPEGSLLMSWLADGRDPVVEQLALRASLADGVLRVVTEEAHTAAGPIVVSAVLPLGDLPRPEWLWPDAPGGELRATGEGRGLRSGPVLEVLGRAEWPAEASTDLRIEVSWDPLQPDRPRVLAEANRLRLRHSSGELVAEGPLIITLDGKRLEVEPVVLSGPNGRIEARAEYDPAVDQVFAHLHAVLSPDLARVLPLPLNLEGDVEVTADLQAPASTAASLGSVRGLITIDHRGGTVVMRDPPLEVKEFMIVAELEDGGITVDGSAEVNRGRVEIGRGWSPASGQGVVIELEDVTMLVAGILTKWDGDISIEPSTEGMAHVVGDLRLAAGLWDENFELTSMVFGPVSVTPASDDPMHDISLDIVVRGRSGIRVDNNLGRFDVAWDRLLIGGTAAIPVVEGEVRIAPGGTLSLAGQEIKVRRGSLRFTGDPTVDPIVEIVPENDTTWVGDDGADSFDATLLATRGLAQGLSSVLGFENETLQPAEIAVQTEKDPSVNFMIGQRLTRNLALFLTTNLTDVQDRTTMLQLWNFRGFRGLVAQVYQETVDDNLGMNLFQRFQWGGTKTSGDRPEIHRLRLEGEWPMSKRALRKSTRLRRGQPYDPFLLFVAAVRMELTLAEQGYQEARVTATGEGPERSPTLVFRCDPGPLQVVGFEDDLPPAHVRRKVTALYRPPPLEEGAFANMQAFVMQNLAVEGFPKAQVTVTRRGEEIVVGVQRGENLVFAGYDFEGVPETGAPIITRILSPDTVLVTAAAEPERIATTVTRVLANQGYHDARVLDVEVVQTGSETA
;
A
#
# COMPACT_ATOMS: atom_id res chain seq x y z
N LEU A 1 -50.92 -45.40 44.73
CA LEU A 1 -50.58 -44.89 46.08
C LEU A 1 -51.54 -43.77 46.41
N THR A 2 -52.67 -44.09 47.04
CA THR A 2 -53.75 -43.15 47.36
C THR A 2 -53.67 -42.76 48.84
N GLY A 3 -53.48 -41.48 49.13
CA GLY A 3 -54.06 -40.80 50.30
C GLY A 3 -53.32 -40.81 51.66
N ALA A 4 -52.17 -41.47 51.82
CA ALA A 4 -51.38 -41.34 53.05
C ALA A 4 -50.27 -40.28 52.88
N SER A 5 -50.45 -39.11 53.51
CA SER A 5 -49.36 -38.14 53.69
C SER A 5 -48.42 -38.68 54.76
N THR A 6 -47.60 -39.67 54.40
CA THR A 6 -46.67 -40.28 55.35
C THR A 6 -45.58 -39.26 55.65
N PRO A 7 -45.36 -38.88 56.93
CA PRO A 7 -44.23 -38.07 57.28
C PRO A 7 -42.96 -38.85 56.98
N PHE A 8 -41.96 -38.17 56.45
CA PHE A 8 -40.65 -38.75 56.20
C PHE A 8 -39.58 -37.74 56.58
N ASP A 9 -38.40 -38.27 56.85
CA ASP A 9 -37.17 -37.51 57.10
C ASP A 9 -36.04 -38.30 56.44
N ALA A 10 -35.29 -37.63 55.57
CA ALA A 10 -34.28 -38.23 54.73
C ALA A 10 -33.09 -37.29 54.64
N ASP A 11 -31.93 -37.78 55.05
CA ASP A 11 -30.63 -37.14 54.86
C ASP A 11 -29.86 -37.98 53.83
N ILE A 12 -29.59 -37.39 52.68
CA ILE A 12 -28.96 -38.05 51.55
C ILE A 12 -27.66 -37.31 51.24
N GLU A 13 -26.54 -37.99 51.31
CA GLU A 13 -25.23 -37.50 50.87
C GLU A 13 -24.82 -38.24 49.59
N TRP A 14 -24.34 -37.51 48.59
CA TRP A 14 -23.77 -38.08 47.37
C TRP A 14 -22.42 -37.43 47.06
N ARG A 15 -21.54 -38.21 46.42
CA ARG A 15 -20.18 -37.78 46.08
C ARG A 15 -19.81 -38.29 44.69
N ASP A 16 -19.17 -37.42 43.92
CA ASP A 16 -18.62 -37.71 42.59
C ASP A 16 -19.60 -38.40 41.64
N LEU A 17 -20.89 -38.02 41.70
CA LEU A 17 -21.89 -38.50 40.75
C LEU A 17 -21.68 -37.83 39.40
N ASP A 18 -21.63 -38.62 38.32
CA ASP A 18 -21.69 -38.10 36.96
C ASP A 18 -23.16 -38.00 36.51
N ILE A 19 -23.63 -36.79 36.19
CA ILE A 19 -25.01 -36.60 35.72
C ILE A 19 -25.21 -37.12 34.29
N GLY A 20 -24.14 -37.27 33.50
CA GLY A 20 -24.23 -37.89 32.17
C GLY A 20 -24.80 -39.32 32.23
N ASP A 21 -24.59 -40.01 33.35
CA ASP A 21 -25.13 -41.34 33.61
C ASP A 21 -26.57 -41.34 34.18
N LEU A 22 -27.06 -40.21 34.71
CA LEU A 22 -28.35 -40.09 35.41
C LEU A 22 -29.44 -39.39 34.57
N LEU A 23 -29.07 -38.44 33.71
CA LEU A 23 -29.97 -37.67 32.86
C LEU A 23 -29.58 -37.87 31.39
N THR A 24 -30.28 -38.75 30.69
CA THR A 24 -30.04 -39.08 29.27
C THR A 24 -30.25 -37.91 28.29
N THR A 25 -30.63 -36.73 28.78
CA THR A 25 -30.89 -35.51 28.01
C THR A 25 -30.11 -34.30 28.51
N ALA A 26 -29.12 -34.49 29.39
CA ALA A 26 -28.27 -33.38 29.82
C ALA A 26 -27.39 -32.90 28.63
N PRO A 27 -27.25 -31.58 28.41
CA PRO A 27 -26.31 -31.05 27.43
C PRO A 27 -24.88 -31.48 27.76
N ASP A 28 -24.03 -31.70 26.74
CA ASP A 28 -22.60 -32.02 26.93
C ASP A 28 -21.88 -30.96 27.79
N SER A 29 -22.35 -29.70 27.78
CA SER A 29 -21.84 -28.63 28.63
C SER A 29 -22.14 -28.79 30.14
N MET A 30 -22.91 -29.80 30.53
CA MET A 30 -23.21 -30.16 31.93
C MET A 30 -22.45 -31.42 32.40
N SER A 31 -21.56 -31.99 31.57
CA SER A 31 -20.71 -33.10 32.00
C SER A 31 -19.80 -32.67 33.15
N GLY A 32 -19.77 -33.47 34.21
CA GLY A 32 -18.97 -33.16 35.39
C GLY A 32 -19.41 -33.94 36.62
N ARG A 33 -18.62 -33.77 37.69
CA ARG A 33 -18.80 -34.48 38.96
C ARG A 33 -19.60 -33.65 39.94
N PHE A 34 -20.65 -34.26 40.49
CA PHE A 34 -21.56 -33.68 41.47
C PHE A 34 -21.34 -34.28 42.84
N SER A 35 -21.22 -33.44 43.86
CA SER A 35 -21.23 -33.84 45.26
C SER A 35 -22.20 -32.97 46.04
N GLY A 36 -22.76 -33.47 47.12
CA GLY A 36 -23.72 -32.68 47.87
C GLY A 36 -24.48 -33.45 48.93
N ARG A 37 -25.39 -32.72 49.56
CA ARG A 37 -26.27 -33.21 50.61
C ARG A 37 -27.68 -32.65 50.41
N THR A 38 -28.69 -33.50 50.52
CA THR A 38 -30.10 -33.10 50.57
C THR A 38 -30.66 -33.55 51.90
N ASP A 39 -31.21 -32.61 52.66
CA ASP A 39 -32.05 -32.89 53.81
C ASP A 39 -33.51 -32.66 53.38
N LEU A 40 -34.34 -33.70 53.39
CA LEU A 40 -35.76 -33.65 53.03
C LEU A 40 -36.61 -34.15 54.20
N GLY A 41 -37.58 -33.35 54.61
CA GLY A 41 -38.60 -33.70 55.58
C GLY A 41 -40.01 -33.38 55.09
N GLY A 42 -40.94 -33.33 56.04
CA GLY A 42 -42.34 -33.00 55.76
C GLY A 42 -43.16 -34.25 55.44
N THR A 43 -44.03 -34.16 54.42
CA THR A 43 -44.88 -35.28 54.00
C THR A 43 -44.70 -35.57 52.53
N THR A 44 -45.02 -36.79 52.10
CA THR A 44 -44.96 -37.17 50.67
C THR A 44 -45.69 -36.19 49.75
N THR A 45 -46.75 -35.53 50.21
CA THR A 45 -47.50 -34.51 49.45
C THR A 45 -46.97 -33.09 49.62
N ARG A 46 -46.16 -32.81 50.64
CA ARG A 46 -45.57 -31.50 50.96
C ARG A 46 -44.15 -31.70 51.49
N PRO A 47 -43.20 -32.07 50.61
CA PRO A 47 -41.80 -32.18 51.01
C PRO A 47 -41.21 -30.80 51.24
N GLU A 48 -40.46 -30.65 52.32
CA GLU A 48 -39.69 -29.46 52.67
C GLU A 48 -38.23 -29.87 52.85
N GLY A 49 -37.29 -28.98 52.59
CA GLY A 49 -35.89 -29.35 52.73
C GLY A 49 -34.88 -28.35 52.22
N SER A 50 -33.62 -28.75 52.33
CA SER A 50 -32.48 -28.02 51.80
C SER A 50 -31.55 -28.92 51.00
N LEU A 51 -30.96 -28.35 49.96
CA LEU A 51 -29.97 -28.96 49.09
C LEU A 51 -28.72 -28.11 49.14
N LEU A 52 -27.57 -28.72 49.38
CA LEU A 52 -26.26 -28.15 49.11
C LEU A 52 -25.58 -29.01 48.07
N MET A 53 -25.16 -28.41 46.97
CA MET A 53 -24.61 -29.12 45.82
C MET A 53 -23.36 -28.39 45.33
N SER A 54 -22.29 -29.14 45.07
CA SER A 54 -21.13 -28.71 44.31
C SER A 54 -21.04 -29.51 43.01
N TRP A 55 -20.62 -28.84 41.96
CA TRP A 55 -20.40 -29.38 40.63
C TRP A 55 -19.07 -28.87 40.09
N LEU A 56 -18.31 -29.76 39.48
CA LEU A 56 -17.06 -29.48 38.80
C LEU A 56 -17.15 -30.03 37.39
N ALA A 57 -16.96 -29.19 36.39
CA ALA A 57 -17.04 -29.61 34.99
C ALA A 57 -15.93 -30.62 34.63
N ASP A 58 -16.28 -31.59 33.79
CA ASP A 58 -15.33 -32.50 33.16
C ASP A 58 -15.32 -32.19 31.65
N GLY A 59 -14.19 -31.70 31.10
CA GLY A 59 -14.07 -31.32 29.69
C GLY A 59 -12.84 -30.45 29.40
N ARG A 60 -12.51 -30.24 28.11
CA ARG A 60 -11.60 -29.17 27.68
C ARG A 60 -12.46 -27.92 27.44
N ASP A 61 -12.17 -26.86 28.18
CA ASP A 61 -12.74 -25.51 28.03
C ASP A 61 -14.26 -25.38 28.33
N PRO A 62 -14.73 -25.73 29.55
CA PRO A 62 -16.14 -25.60 29.91
C PRO A 62 -16.55 -24.13 30.14
N VAL A 63 -17.78 -23.76 29.73
CA VAL A 63 -18.32 -22.40 29.96
C VAL A 63 -18.51 -22.11 31.46
N VAL A 64 -18.95 -23.10 32.23
CA VAL A 64 -19.03 -23.05 33.70
C VAL A 64 -18.05 -24.09 34.22
N GLU A 65 -17.04 -23.67 34.99
CA GLU A 65 -15.97 -24.53 35.46
C GLU A 65 -16.33 -25.19 36.79
N GLN A 66 -16.93 -24.42 37.68
CA GLN A 66 -17.31 -24.84 39.02
C GLN A 66 -18.62 -24.16 39.43
N LEU A 67 -19.51 -24.89 40.10
CA LEU A 67 -20.77 -24.39 40.63
C LEU A 67 -21.02 -24.98 42.01
N ALA A 68 -21.17 -24.14 43.02
CA ALA A 68 -21.71 -24.48 44.33
C ALA A 68 -23.04 -23.76 44.51
N LEU A 69 -24.11 -24.50 44.80
CA LEU A 69 -25.44 -23.94 45.03
C LEU A 69 -26.07 -24.48 46.31
N ARG A 70 -26.88 -23.62 46.90
CA ARG A 70 -27.79 -23.92 48.00
C ARG A 70 -29.20 -23.71 47.52
N ALA A 71 -30.05 -24.72 47.69
CA ALA A 71 -31.48 -24.58 47.46
C ALA A 71 -32.28 -24.90 48.73
N SER A 72 -33.42 -24.25 48.90
CA SER A 72 -34.39 -24.56 49.95
C SER A 72 -35.80 -24.63 49.39
N LEU A 73 -36.53 -25.64 49.82
CA LEU A 73 -37.94 -25.86 49.47
C LEU A 73 -38.77 -25.71 50.73
N ALA A 74 -39.62 -24.68 50.76
CA ALA A 74 -40.56 -24.43 51.84
C ALA A 74 -41.84 -23.81 51.28
N ASP A 75 -43.00 -24.15 51.85
CA ASP A 75 -44.30 -23.59 51.46
C ASP A 75 -44.60 -23.67 49.95
N GLY A 76 -44.10 -24.70 49.27
CA GLY A 76 -44.28 -24.86 47.82
C GLY A 76 -43.50 -23.86 46.97
N VAL A 77 -42.46 -23.22 47.52
CA VAL A 77 -41.54 -22.32 46.81
C VAL A 77 -40.11 -22.86 46.91
N LEU A 78 -39.47 -23.03 45.77
CA LEU A 78 -38.05 -23.36 45.69
C LEU A 78 -37.23 -22.08 45.60
N ARG A 79 -36.27 -21.89 46.50
CA ARG A 79 -35.30 -20.80 46.46
C ARG A 79 -33.93 -21.40 46.17
N VAL A 80 -33.22 -20.84 45.21
CA VAL A 80 -31.88 -21.27 44.82
C VAL A 80 -30.93 -20.09 44.92
N VAL A 81 -29.76 -20.28 45.50
CA VAL A 81 -28.68 -19.29 45.53
C VAL A 81 -27.37 -20.00 45.26
N THR A 82 -26.57 -19.51 44.33
CA THR A 82 -25.21 -20.00 44.13
C THR A 82 -24.30 -19.40 45.21
N GLU A 83 -23.57 -20.25 45.92
CA GLU A 83 -22.52 -19.81 46.85
C GLU A 83 -21.23 -19.42 46.11
N GLU A 84 -20.94 -20.14 45.03
CA GLU A 84 -19.77 -19.93 44.19
C GLU A 84 -20.12 -20.40 42.77
N ALA A 85 -19.87 -19.60 41.75
CA ALA A 85 -19.95 -20.06 40.38
C ALA A 85 -18.83 -19.42 39.57
N HIS A 86 -17.90 -20.23 39.08
CA HIS A 86 -16.81 -19.79 38.22
C HIS A 86 -17.14 -20.18 36.79
N THR A 87 -17.11 -19.19 35.92
CA THR A 87 -17.32 -19.37 34.48
C THR A 87 -16.06 -18.97 33.73
N ALA A 88 -15.94 -19.38 32.47
CA ALA A 88 -14.88 -18.90 31.58
C ALA A 88 -14.81 -17.36 31.54
N ALA A 89 -15.95 -16.67 31.67
CA ALA A 89 -16.01 -15.21 31.71
C ALA A 89 -15.51 -14.62 33.03
N GLY A 90 -15.58 -15.37 34.13
CA GLY A 90 -15.34 -14.90 35.50
C GLY A 90 -16.41 -15.38 36.50
N PRO A 91 -16.34 -14.93 37.77
CA PRO A 91 -17.25 -15.37 38.81
C PRO A 91 -18.64 -14.74 38.66
N ILE A 92 -19.69 -15.53 38.90
CA ILE A 92 -21.09 -15.09 38.90
C ILE A 92 -21.82 -15.54 40.17
N VAL A 93 -22.87 -14.81 40.54
CA VAL A 93 -23.81 -15.17 41.60
C VAL A 93 -25.20 -15.15 41.03
N VAL A 94 -25.92 -16.26 41.15
CA VAL A 94 -27.30 -16.43 40.70
C VAL A 94 -28.20 -16.69 41.90
N SER A 95 -29.32 -15.99 41.95
CA SER A 95 -30.41 -16.26 42.89
C SER A 95 -31.70 -16.49 42.12
N ALA A 96 -32.53 -17.44 42.53
CA ALA A 96 -33.79 -17.73 41.88
C ALA A 96 -34.89 -18.07 42.90
N VAL A 97 -36.11 -17.68 42.59
CA VAL A 97 -37.33 -18.00 43.34
C VAL A 97 -38.33 -18.60 42.37
N LEU A 98 -38.74 -19.83 42.65
CA LEU A 98 -39.60 -20.63 41.78
C LEU A 98 -40.83 -21.08 42.59
N PRO A 99 -41.99 -20.40 42.44
CA PRO A 99 -43.26 -20.91 42.92
C PRO A 99 -43.62 -22.20 42.17
N LEU A 100 -43.88 -23.28 42.89
CA LEU A 100 -44.14 -24.57 42.24
C LEU A 100 -45.56 -24.69 41.67
N GLY A 101 -46.46 -23.75 42.00
CA GLY A 101 -47.89 -23.79 41.69
C GLY A 101 -48.22 -24.04 40.22
N ASP A 102 -47.53 -23.33 39.34
CA ASP A 102 -47.79 -23.32 37.90
C ASP A 102 -46.80 -24.18 37.09
N LEU A 103 -45.87 -24.89 37.77
CA LEU A 103 -44.92 -25.78 37.10
C LEU A 103 -45.52 -27.17 36.83
N PRO A 104 -45.14 -27.85 35.74
CA PRO A 104 -45.54 -29.23 35.49
C PRO A 104 -45.11 -30.16 36.63
N ARG A 105 -46.09 -30.71 37.36
CA ARG A 105 -45.86 -31.59 38.51
C ARG A 105 -47.00 -32.61 38.67
N PRO A 106 -46.77 -33.73 39.37
CA PRO A 106 -47.85 -34.64 39.72
C PRO A 106 -48.92 -33.94 40.59
N GLU A 107 -50.21 -34.19 40.32
CA GLU A 107 -51.33 -33.52 41.01
C GLU A 107 -51.31 -33.68 42.55
N TRP A 108 -50.66 -34.73 43.06
CA TRP A 108 -50.55 -35.00 44.49
C TRP A 108 -49.42 -34.23 45.19
N LEU A 109 -48.48 -33.65 44.44
CA LEU A 109 -47.30 -32.98 44.96
C LEU A 109 -47.58 -31.48 45.08
N TRP A 110 -47.61 -30.97 46.32
CA TRP A 110 -47.86 -29.56 46.63
C TRP A 110 -49.18 -29.00 46.02
N PRO A 111 -50.34 -29.64 46.24
CA PRO A 111 -51.60 -29.27 45.56
C PRO A 111 -52.03 -27.81 45.79
N ASP A 112 -51.66 -27.22 46.94
CA ASP A 112 -52.01 -25.84 47.34
C ASP A 112 -50.86 -24.84 47.16
N ALA A 113 -49.76 -25.22 46.51
CA ALA A 113 -48.61 -24.34 46.38
C ALA A 113 -48.93 -23.08 45.54
N PRO A 114 -48.31 -21.95 45.89
CA PRO A 114 -48.56 -20.69 45.22
C PRO A 114 -48.11 -20.76 43.76
N GLY A 115 -48.97 -20.25 42.87
CA GLY A 115 -48.60 -19.88 41.50
C GLY A 115 -47.90 -18.53 41.47
N GLY A 116 -47.33 -18.19 40.31
CA GLY A 116 -46.69 -16.91 40.05
C GLY A 116 -45.44 -17.01 39.18
N GLU A 117 -44.88 -15.84 38.90
CA GLU A 117 -43.67 -15.70 38.10
C GLU A 117 -42.46 -16.36 38.79
N LEU A 118 -41.71 -17.13 38.00
CA LEU A 118 -40.34 -17.45 38.31
C LEU A 118 -39.52 -16.17 38.20
N ARG A 119 -38.64 -15.93 39.17
CA ARG A 119 -37.70 -14.80 39.15
C ARG A 119 -36.30 -15.30 39.38
N ALA A 120 -35.36 -14.87 38.54
CA ALA A 120 -33.94 -15.12 38.72
C ALA A 120 -33.14 -13.83 38.57
N THR A 121 -32.08 -13.70 39.34
CA THR A 121 -31.12 -12.60 39.25
C THR A 121 -29.72 -13.17 39.14
N GLY A 122 -28.95 -12.77 38.15
CA GLY A 122 -27.54 -13.07 38.00
C GLY A 122 -26.70 -11.81 38.16
N GLU A 123 -25.60 -11.87 38.89
CA GLU A 123 -24.62 -10.79 38.99
C GLU A 123 -23.21 -11.34 38.76
N GLY A 124 -22.44 -10.74 37.85
CA GLY A 124 -21.04 -11.05 37.61
C GLY A 124 -20.21 -9.77 37.63
N ARG A 125 -18.98 -9.84 38.13
CA ARG A 125 -18.07 -8.69 38.22
C ARG A 125 -16.79 -8.95 37.45
N GLY A 126 -16.38 -7.97 36.65
CA GLY A 126 -15.17 -8.07 35.82
C GLY A 126 -15.22 -9.22 34.83
N LEU A 127 -16.41 -9.53 34.28
CA LEU A 127 -16.57 -10.58 33.28
C LEU A 127 -15.82 -10.20 32.01
N ARG A 128 -15.18 -11.17 31.36
CA ARG A 128 -14.39 -11.00 30.12
C ARG A 128 -14.96 -11.84 28.99
N SER A 129 -15.04 -11.27 27.78
CA SER A 129 -15.58 -11.98 26.62
C SER A 129 -14.59 -12.94 25.96
N GLY A 130 -13.28 -12.66 26.04
CA GLY A 130 -12.23 -13.43 25.35
C GLY A 130 -12.33 -14.95 25.58
N PRO A 131 -12.26 -15.42 26.85
CA PRO A 131 -12.36 -16.86 27.14
C PRO A 131 -13.68 -17.48 26.66
N VAL A 132 -14.79 -16.75 26.74
CA VAL A 132 -16.10 -17.23 26.27
C VAL A 132 -16.09 -17.40 24.76
N LEU A 133 -15.52 -16.46 24.02
CA LEU A 133 -15.42 -16.52 22.57
C LEU A 133 -14.52 -17.67 22.12
N GLU A 134 -13.44 -17.96 22.84
CA GLU A 134 -12.60 -19.14 22.60
C GLU A 134 -13.39 -20.45 22.76
N VAL A 135 -14.16 -20.59 23.86
CA VAL A 135 -15.03 -21.76 24.07
C VAL A 135 -16.09 -21.90 22.96
N LEU A 136 -16.59 -20.77 22.45
CA LEU A 136 -17.57 -20.75 21.35
C LEU A 136 -16.94 -20.92 19.95
N GLY A 137 -15.62 -21.14 19.86
CA GLY A 137 -14.93 -21.31 18.58
C GLY A 137 -14.82 -20.02 17.76
N ARG A 138 -14.87 -18.85 18.41
CA ARG A 138 -14.78 -17.50 17.80
C ARG A 138 -13.56 -16.71 18.28
N ALA A 139 -12.43 -17.38 18.41
CA ALA A 139 -11.17 -16.79 18.88
C ALA A 139 -10.64 -15.63 17.99
N GLU A 140 -11.11 -15.53 16.74
CA GLU A 140 -10.68 -14.50 15.77
C GLU A 140 -11.35 -13.14 15.95
N TRP A 141 -12.20 -12.97 16.96
CA TRP A 141 -12.86 -11.69 17.19
C TRP A 141 -11.84 -10.61 17.61
N PRO A 142 -11.81 -9.44 16.93
CA PRO A 142 -10.69 -8.51 17.04
C PRO A 142 -10.68 -7.67 18.33
N ALA A 143 -11.74 -7.72 19.15
CA ALA A 143 -11.89 -6.88 20.35
C ALA A 143 -12.29 -7.65 21.60
N GLU A 144 -11.63 -7.41 22.73
CA GLU A 144 -12.00 -7.99 24.01
C GLU A 144 -12.94 -7.06 24.81
N ALA A 145 -14.07 -7.58 25.28
CA ALA A 145 -15.00 -6.86 26.14
C ALA A 145 -14.83 -7.24 27.62
N SER A 146 -14.92 -6.25 28.52
CA SER A 146 -15.01 -6.48 29.96
C SER A 146 -16.13 -5.66 30.61
N THR A 147 -16.86 -6.23 31.58
CA THR A 147 -18.04 -5.58 32.20
C THR A 147 -18.43 -6.19 33.56
N ASP A 148 -19.17 -5.42 34.36
CA ASP A 148 -19.97 -5.92 35.47
C ASP A 148 -21.41 -6.14 34.98
N LEU A 149 -21.90 -7.38 35.00
CA LEU A 149 -23.19 -7.75 34.41
C LEU A 149 -24.22 -8.05 35.50
N ARG A 150 -25.39 -7.42 35.42
CA ARG A 150 -26.58 -7.81 36.19
C ARG A 150 -27.65 -8.27 35.21
N ILE A 151 -28.26 -9.43 35.46
CA ILE A 151 -29.36 -9.97 34.66
C ILE A 151 -30.53 -10.23 35.61
N GLU A 152 -31.71 -9.74 35.26
CA GLU A 152 -32.97 -10.07 35.90
C GLU A 152 -33.85 -10.80 34.91
N VAL A 153 -34.33 -11.98 35.28
CA VAL A 153 -35.25 -12.79 34.48
C VAL A 153 -36.54 -12.92 35.26
N SER A 154 -37.68 -12.62 34.63
CA SER A 154 -38.98 -13.01 35.11
C SER A 154 -39.75 -13.78 34.04
N TRP A 155 -40.42 -14.84 34.45
CA TRP A 155 -41.08 -15.75 33.53
C TRP A 155 -42.33 -16.35 34.16
N ASP A 156 -43.46 -16.25 33.46
CA ASP A 156 -44.71 -16.89 33.86
C ASP A 156 -44.79 -18.27 33.18
N PRO A 157 -44.76 -19.38 33.95
CA PRO A 157 -44.87 -20.73 33.38
C PRO A 157 -46.15 -20.97 32.56
N LEU A 158 -47.22 -20.20 32.81
CA LEU A 158 -48.46 -20.26 32.04
C LEU A 158 -48.34 -19.55 30.68
N GLN A 159 -47.34 -18.69 30.51
CA GLN A 159 -47.02 -17.99 29.27
C GLN A 159 -45.57 -18.26 28.87
N PRO A 160 -45.22 -19.51 28.50
CA PRO A 160 -43.84 -19.93 28.30
C PRO A 160 -43.11 -19.10 27.22
N ASP A 161 -43.83 -18.59 26.23
CA ASP A 161 -43.31 -17.79 25.11
C ASP A 161 -43.09 -16.30 25.45
N ARG A 162 -43.29 -15.88 26.70
CA ARG A 162 -43.21 -14.49 27.13
C ARG A 162 -42.24 -14.25 28.31
N PRO A 163 -40.97 -14.65 28.21
CA PRO A 163 -39.99 -14.29 29.23
C PRO A 163 -39.72 -12.78 29.21
N ARG A 164 -39.42 -12.22 30.37
CA ARG A 164 -38.87 -10.88 30.52
C ARG A 164 -37.45 -10.98 31.01
N VAL A 165 -36.52 -10.37 30.30
CA VAL A 165 -35.12 -10.29 30.70
C VAL A 165 -34.68 -8.84 30.67
N LEU A 166 -34.06 -8.37 31.75
CA LEU A 166 -33.36 -7.09 31.81
C LEU A 166 -31.90 -7.39 32.11
N ALA A 167 -31.00 -7.12 31.18
CA ALA A 167 -29.57 -7.23 31.38
C ALA A 167 -28.94 -5.83 31.36
N GLU A 168 -28.16 -5.53 32.41
CA GLU A 168 -27.47 -4.28 32.60
C GLU A 168 -25.96 -4.55 32.68
N ALA A 169 -25.21 -4.12 31.67
CA ALA A 169 -23.76 -4.23 31.62
C ALA A 169 -23.13 -2.90 32.04
N ASN A 170 -22.58 -2.86 33.24
CA ASN A 170 -21.92 -1.71 33.83
C ASN A 170 -20.42 -1.73 33.55
N ARG A 171 -19.81 -0.54 33.53
CA ARG A 171 -18.36 -0.36 33.30
C ARG A 171 -17.87 -1.12 32.06
N LEU A 172 -18.69 -1.18 31.01
CA LEU A 172 -18.33 -1.86 29.78
C LEU A 172 -17.08 -1.20 29.18
N ARG A 173 -16.06 -2.01 28.89
CA ARG A 173 -14.85 -1.60 28.17
C ARG A 173 -14.59 -2.55 27.02
N LEU A 174 -14.24 -1.99 25.88
CA LEU A 174 -13.82 -2.73 24.69
C LEU A 174 -12.36 -2.41 24.41
N ARG A 175 -11.50 -3.44 24.38
CA ARG A 175 -10.09 -3.32 24.04
C ARG A 175 -9.86 -3.90 22.66
N HIS A 176 -9.32 -3.11 21.76
CA HIS A 176 -8.97 -3.48 20.39
C HIS A 176 -7.50 -3.10 20.13
N SER A 177 -6.91 -3.60 19.04
CA SER A 177 -5.55 -3.23 18.64
C SER A 177 -5.37 -1.72 18.43
N SER A 178 -6.44 -1.02 18.06
CA SER A 178 -6.48 0.43 17.86
C SER A 178 -6.71 1.26 19.14
N GLY A 179 -7.00 0.64 20.30
CA GLY A 179 -7.20 1.35 21.56
C GLY A 179 -8.29 0.76 22.47
N GLU A 180 -8.62 1.50 23.53
CA GLU A 180 -9.67 1.15 24.50
C GLU A 180 -10.85 2.13 24.38
N LEU A 181 -12.07 1.58 24.31
CA LEU A 181 -13.33 2.32 24.36
C LEU A 181 -14.06 1.98 25.66
N VAL A 182 -14.61 2.98 26.34
CA VAL A 182 -15.32 2.82 27.61
C VAL A 182 -16.74 3.36 27.49
N ALA A 183 -17.73 2.61 27.98
CA ALA A 183 -19.11 3.07 27.98
C ALA A 183 -19.32 4.25 28.94
N GLU A 184 -19.99 5.30 28.46
CA GLU A 184 -20.36 6.48 29.27
C GLU A 184 -21.50 6.18 30.26
N GLY A 185 -22.28 5.14 29.98
CA GLY A 185 -23.39 4.66 30.80
C GLY A 185 -23.52 3.12 30.75
N PRO A 186 -24.50 2.55 31.46
CA PRO A 186 -24.78 1.13 31.37
C PRO A 186 -25.32 0.75 29.99
N LEU A 187 -24.92 -0.43 29.50
CA LEU A 187 -25.59 -1.07 28.38
C LEU A 187 -26.84 -1.77 28.91
N ILE A 188 -28.02 -1.37 28.44
CA ILE A 188 -29.30 -1.96 28.84
C ILE A 188 -29.84 -2.80 27.69
N ILE A 189 -30.08 -4.08 27.95
CA ILE A 189 -30.68 -5.02 27.02
C ILE A 189 -31.98 -5.54 27.64
N THR A 190 -33.08 -5.37 26.92
CA THR A 190 -34.41 -5.82 27.34
C THR A 190 -34.92 -6.89 26.39
N LEU A 191 -35.40 -8.02 26.93
CA LEU A 191 -36.22 -9.00 26.23
C LEU A 191 -37.63 -8.94 26.82
N ASP A 192 -38.64 -8.64 26.00
CA ASP A 192 -40.06 -8.80 26.39
C ASP A 192 -40.75 -9.76 25.40
N GLY A 193 -40.90 -10.99 25.84
CA GLY A 193 -41.28 -12.12 25.02
C GLY A 193 -40.27 -12.44 23.94
N LYS A 194 -40.59 -12.08 22.69
CA LYS A 194 -39.70 -12.30 21.54
C LYS A 194 -39.02 -11.02 21.06
N ARG A 195 -39.36 -9.84 21.60
CA ARG A 195 -38.75 -8.58 21.20
C ARG A 195 -37.51 -8.35 22.05
N LEU A 196 -36.35 -8.19 21.41
CA LEU A 196 -35.09 -7.85 22.08
C LEU A 196 -34.71 -6.43 21.69
N GLU A 197 -34.40 -5.59 22.66
CA GLU A 197 -34.03 -4.18 22.45
C GLU A 197 -32.75 -3.88 23.22
N VAL A 198 -31.81 -3.23 22.56
CA VAL A 198 -30.57 -2.70 23.13
C VAL A 198 -30.70 -1.19 23.12
N GLU A 199 -30.78 -0.59 24.30
CA GLU A 199 -30.84 0.87 24.44
C GLU A 199 -29.56 1.52 23.88
N PRO A 200 -29.64 2.79 23.41
CA PRO A 200 -28.48 3.51 22.92
C PRO A 200 -27.32 3.51 23.92
N VAL A 201 -26.19 2.94 23.52
CA VAL A 201 -24.95 2.93 24.31
C VAL A 201 -23.93 3.83 23.63
N VAL A 202 -23.27 4.67 24.41
CA VAL A 202 -22.16 5.53 23.97
C VAL A 202 -20.87 4.98 24.53
N LEU A 203 -19.94 4.65 23.63
CA LEU A 203 -18.60 4.17 23.90
C LEU A 203 -17.60 5.25 23.49
N SER A 204 -16.76 5.70 24.41
CA SER A 204 -15.82 6.80 24.18
C SER A 204 -14.39 6.36 24.54
N GLY A 205 -13.42 6.77 23.73
CA GLY A 205 -12.00 6.51 23.95
C GLY A 205 -11.12 7.59 23.30
N PRO A 206 -9.79 7.42 23.34
CA PRO A 206 -8.87 8.43 22.81
C PRO A 206 -9.01 8.64 21.28
N ASN A 207 -9.42 7.59 20.56
CA ASN A 207 -9.44 7.59 19.10
C ASN A 207 -10.85 7.76 18.50
N GLY A 208 -11.87 8.00 19.33
CA GLY A 208 -13.22 8.25 18.85
C GLY A 208 -14.34 8.00 19.86
N ARG A 209 -15.57 8.24 19.40
CA ARG A 209 -16.83 8.01 20.09
C ARG A 209 -17.74 7.20 19.19
N ILE A 210 -18.37 6.15 19.72
CA ILE A 210 -19.30 5.27 19.00
C ILE A 210 -20.61 5.22 19.78
N GLU A 211 -21.71 5.51 19.12
CA GLU A 211 -23.06 5.35 19.63
C GLU A 211 -23.74 4.22 18.86
N ALA A 212 -24.29 3.24 19.57
CA ALA A 212 -24.89 2.06 18.96
C ALA A 212 -26.22 1.71 19.63
N ARG A 213 -27.18 1.24 18.84
CA ARG A 213 -28.44 0.64 19.31
C ARG A 213 -28.85 -0.50 18.40
N ALA A 214 -29.61 -1.44 18.93
CA ALA A 214 -30.13 -2.55 18.14
C ALA A 214 -31.51 -2.98 18.62
N GLU A 215 -32.33 -3.46 17.72
CA GLU A 215 -33.67 -3.97 18.01
C GLU A 215 -33.93 -5.22 17.16
N TYR A 216 -34.47 -6.25 17.78
CA TYR A 216 -34.97 -7.44 17.11
C TYR A 216 -36.51 -7.38 17.06
N ASP A 217 -37.06 -7.34 15.85
CA ASP A 217 -38.49 -7.40 15.61
C ASP A 217 -38.91 -8.85 15.24
N PRO A 218 -39.64 -9.54 16.13
CA PRO A 218 -40.08 -10.91 15.89
C PRO A 218 -41.22 -11.04 14.87
N ALA A 219 -41.87 -9.94 14.48
CA ALA A 219 -42.92 -9.98 13.46
C ALA A 219 -42.34 -10.22 12.05
N VAL A 220 -41.11 -9.74 11.83
CA VAL A 220 -40.38 -9.83 10.56
C VAL A 220 -39.13 -10.73 10.64
N ASP A 221 -38.81 -11.28 11.82
CA ASP A 221 -37.62 -12.09 12.11
C ASP A 221 -36.30 -11.36 11.77
N GLN A 222 -36.20 -10.08 12.11
CA GLN A 222 -35.07 -9.22 11.73
C GLN A 222 -34.50 -8.43 12.89
N VAL A 223 -33.17 -8.32 12.90
CA VAL A 223 -32.40 -7.42 13.75
C VAL A 223 -32.12 -6.15 12.97
N PHE A 224 -32.46 -5.00 13.53
CA PHE A 224 -32.10 -3.67 13.07
C PHE A 224 -30.99 -3.14 13.99
N ALA A 225 -29.94 -2.59 13.41
CA ALA A 225 -28.86 -1.96 14.16
C ALA A 225 -28.58 -0.58 13.58
N HIS A 226 -28.39 0.40 14.46
CA HIS A 226 -27.94 1.73 14.08
C HIS A 226 -26.63 2.02 14.81
N LEU A 227 -25.65 2.50 14.07
CA LEU A 227 -24.34 2.88 14.56
C LEU A 227 -24.00 4.27 14.05
N HIS A 228 -23.54 5.13 14.96
CA HIS A 228 -22.98 6.45 14.66
C HIS A 228 -21.62 6.54 15.34
N ALA A 229 -20.56 6.76 14.58
CA ALA A 229 -19.21 6.85 15.09
C ALA A 229 -18.53 8.14 14.60
N VAL A 230 -17.81 8.80 15.49
CA VAL A 230 -16.93 9.93 15.19
C VAL A 230 -15.52 9.51 15.59
N LEU A 231 -14.67 9.30 14.60
CA LEU A 231 -13.31 8.83 14.75
C LEU A 231 -12.35 10.03 14.70
N SER A 232 -11.44 10.10 15.66
CA SER A 232 -10.50 11.22 15.74
C SER A 232 -9.32 11.03 14.78
N PRO A 233 -8.64 12.11 14.38
CA PRO A 233 -7.42 12.07 13.58
C PRO A 233 -6.32 11.16 14.14
N ASP A 234 -6.28 10.97 15.46
CA ASP A 234 -5.28 10.14 16.13
C ASP A 234 -5.38 8.66 15.75
N LEU A 235 -6.51 8.22 15.17
CA LEU A 235 -6.66 6.89 14.56
C LEU A 235 -5.60 6.63 13.47
N ALA A 236 -5.14 7.67 12.78
CA ALA A 236 -4.07 7.55 11.79
C ALA A 236 -2.79 6.93 12.36
N ARG A 237 -2.48 7.20 13.64
CA ARG A 237 -1.25 6.74 14.31
C ARG A 237 -1.23 5.24 14.60
N VAL A 238 -2.40 4.59 14.60
CA VAL A 238 -2.53 3.15 14.85
C VAL A 238 -2.72 2.35 13.56
N LEU A 239 -2.91 3.02 12.42
CA LEU A 239 -2.98 2.34 11.13
C LEU A 239 -1.56 1.98 10.64
N PRO A 240 -1.38 0.81 10.02
CA PRO A 240 -0.08 0.39 9.47
C PRO A 240 0.30 1.14 8.18
N LEU A 241 -0.38 2.24 7.88
CA LEU A 241 -0.21 3.04 6.67
C LEU A 241 0.36 4.42 7.03
N PRO A 242 1.29 4.99 6.24
CA PRO A 242 1.91 6.31 6.47
C PRO A 242 0.95 7.46 6.14
N LEU A 243 -0.24 7.44 6.71
CA LEU A 243 -1.27 8.45 6.50
C LEU A 243 -1.36 9.38 7.70
N ASN A 244 -1.57 10.67 7.43
CA ASN A 244 -2.02 11.64 8.41
C ASN A 244 -3.48 11.97 8.12
N LEU A 245 -4.30 12.02 9.16
CA LEU A 245 -5.66 12.51 9.09
C LEU A 245 -5.72 13.91 9.71
N GLU A 246 -6.48 14.81 9.09
CA GLU A 246 -6.88 16.10 9.64
C GLU A 246 -8.40 16.20 9.62
N GLY A 247 -9.02 16.52 10.75
CA GLY A 247 -10.48 16.51 10.90
C GLY A 247 -11.03 15.13 11.27
N ASP A 248 -12.21 15.13 11.87
CA ASP A 248 -12.86 13.90 12.31
C ASP A 248 -13.41 13.11 11.10
N VAL A 249 -13.54 11.79 11.25
CA VAL A 249 -14.22 10.91 10.28
C VAL A 249 -15.54 10.46 10.91
N GLU A 250 -16.65 10.78 10.25
CA GLU A 250 -17.98 10.37 10.69
C GLU A 250 -18.39 9.10 9.93
N VAL A 251 -18.82 8.08 10.68
CA VAL A 251 -19.31 6.81 10.13
C VAL A 251 -20.72 6.57 10.65
N THR A 252 -21.69 6.44 9.75
CA THR A 252 -23.06 6.07 10.10
C THR A 252 -23.41 4.76 9.43
N ALA A 253 -24.04 3.83 10.15
CA ALA A 253 -24.51 2.57 9.58
C ALA A 253 -25.92 2.24 10.08
N ASP A 254 -26.82 1.96 9.15
CA ASP A 254 -28.16 1.43 9.38
C ASP A 254 -28.24 0.03 8.77
N LEU A 255 -28.24 -0.99 9.61
CA LEU A 255 -28.11 -2.39 9.20
C LEU A 255 -29.34 -3.21 9.60
N GLN A 256 -29.65 -4.21 8.79
CA GLN A 256 -30.75 -5.14 8.94
C GLN A 256 -30.25 -6.57 8.64
N ALA A 257 -30.55 -7.53 9.50
CA ALA A 257 -30.17 -8.93 9.26
C ALA A 257 -31.27 -9.89 9.77
N PRO A 258 -31.53 -11.02 9.09
CA PRO A 258 -32.43 -12.05 9.61
C PRO A 258 -31.84 -12.68 10.88
N ALA A 259 -32.66 -12.84 11.92
CA ALA A 259 -32.20 -13.37 13.22
C ALA A 259 -31.89 -14.88 13.18
N SER A 260 -32.51 -15.61 12.25
CA SER A 260 -32.36 -17.06 12.08
C SER A 260 -31.07 -17.49 11.36
N THR A 261 -30.38 -16.56 10.68
CA THR A 261 -29.09 -16.83 10.03
C THR A 261 -27.94 -16.49 10.95
N ALA A 262 -27.08 -17.48 11.24
CA ALA A 262 -25.84 -17.28 11.96
C ALA A 262 -24.92 -16.32 11.17
N ALA A 263 -24.97 -15.03 11.51
CA ALA A 263 -24.02 -13.96 11.20
C ALA A 263 -23.15 -14.15 9.95
N SER A 264 -23.76 -14.35 8.78
CA SER A 264 -23.03 -14.26 7.51
C SER A 264 -23.17 -12.82 7.00
N LEU A 265 -22.07 -12.19 6.60
CA LEU A 265 -22.11 -10.85 5.97
C LEU A 265 -23.05 -10.83 4.76
N GLY A 266 -23.24 -11.97 4.07
CA GLY A 266 -24.13 -12.11 2.92
C GLY A 266 -25.63 -11.93 3.19
N SER A 267 -26.06 -12.03 4.45
CA SER A 267 -27.47 -11.83 4.84
C SER A 267 -27.74 -10.43 5.42
N VAL A 268 -26.71 -9.60 5.59
CA VAL A 268 -26.84 -8.25 6.11
C VAL A 268 -27.25 -7.32 4.96
N ARG A 269 -28.25 -6.49 5.21
CA ARG A 269 -28.69 -5.42 4.32
C ARG A 269 -28.60 -4.09 5.02
N GLY A 270 -28.35 -3.01 4.31
CA GLY A 270 -28.30 -1.70 4.96
C GLY A 270 -27.46 -0.67 4.25
N LEU A 271 -27.34 0.49 4.88
CA LEU A 271 -26.58 1.63 4.37
C LEU A 271 -25.44 1.95 5.33
N ILE A 272 -24.23 2.11 4.80
CA ILE A 272 -23.06 2.60 5.52
C ILE A 272 -22.60 3.88 4.84
N THR A 273 -22.44 4.95 5.60
CA THR A 273 -21.88 6.22 5.12
C THR A 273 -20.59 6.52 5.86
N ILE A 274 -19.53 6.81 5.13
CA ILE A 274 -18.26 7.32 5.64
C ILE A 274 -18.10 8.74 5.10
N ASP A 275 -18.08 9.72 6.01
CA ASP A 275 -17.98 11.14 5.67
C ASP A 275 -16.73 11.73 6.33
N HIS A 276 -15.85 12.27 5.50
CA HIS A 276 -14.68 13.03 5.92
C HIS A 276 -14.58 14.36 5.16
N ARG A 277 -15.74 14.94 4.80
CA ARG A 277 -15.81 16.27 4.19
C ARG A 277 -15.35 17.35 5.16
N GLY A 278 -14.60 18.32 4.66
CA GLY A 278 -13.90 19.31 5.50
C GLY A 278 -12.63 18.79 6.20
N GLY A 279 -12.36 17.48 6.13
CA GLY A 279 -11.10 16.87 6.56
C GLY A 279 -10.09 16.72 5.43
N THR A 280 -8.90 16.19 5.74
CA THR A 280 -7.86 15.88 4.76
C THR A 280 -7.07 14.64 5.17
N VAL A 281 -6.89 13.72 4.22
CA VAL A 281 -5.98 12.57 4.35
C VAL A 281 -4.71 12.86 3.59
N VAL A 282 -3.55 12.70 4.22
CA VAL A 282 -2.25 12.96 3.58
C VAL A 282 -1.31 11.77 3.74
N MET A 283 -0.90 11.17 2.62
CA MET A 283 0.21 10.23 2.53
C MET A 283 1.42 10.94 1.95
N ARG A 284 2.64 10.63 2.42
CA ARG A 284 3.88 11.30 1.96
C ARG A 284 4.60 10.56 0.84
N ASP A 285 4.47 9.24 0.82
CA ASP A 285 5.22 8.40 -0.10
C ASP A 285 4.38 7.18 -0.52
N PRO A 286 3.75 7.22 -1.71
CA PRO A 286 3.73 8.38 -2.63
C PRO A 286 2.93 9.57 -2.04
N PRO A 287 3.25 10.82 -2.43
CA PRO A 287 2.52 11.99 -1.93
C PRO A 287 1.08 11.99 -2.47
N LEU A 288 0.14 11.83 -1.55
CA LEU A 288 -1.29 11.77 -1.81
C LEU A 288 -2.00 12.70 -0.82
N GLU A 289 -2.83 13.60 -1.32
CA GLU A 289 -3.74 14.43 -0.54
C GLU A 289 -5.17 14.13 -1.00
N VAL A 290 -6.01 13.65 -0.08
CA VAL A 290 -7.43 13.35 -0.30
C VAL A 290 -8.27 14.30 0.53
N LYS A 291 -9.22 14.99 -0.11
CA LYS A 291 -10.16 15.94 0.52
C LYS A 291 -11.58 15.66 0.09
N GLU A 292 -12.54 16.25 0.80
CA GLU A 292 -13.97 16.15 0.47
C GLU A 292 -14.42 14.69 0.27
N PHE A 293 -13.81 13.77 1.02
CA PHE A 293 -14.03 12.34 0.88
C PHE A 293 -15.37 11.96 1.48
N MET A 294 -16.21 11.32 0.69
CA MET A 294 -17.49 10.78 1.11
C MET A 294 -17.78 9.50 0.34
N ILE A 295 -18.16 8.44 1.05
CA ILE A 295 -18.59 7.17 0.47
C ILE A 295 -19.89 6.73 1.13
N VAL A 296 -20.82 6.28 0.30
CA VAL A 296 -22.06 5.61 0.69
C VAL A 296 -22.01 4.19 0.12
N ALA A 297 -22.16 3.20 0.99
CA ALA A 297 -22.18 1.79 0.65
C ALA A 297 -23.52 1.16 1.04
N GLU A 298 -24.23 0.59 0.07
CA GLU A 298 -25.48 -0.15 0.26
C GLU A 298 -25.19 -1.66 0.19
N LEU A 299 -25.52 -2.39 1.24
CA LEU A 299 -25.39 -3.84 1.32
C LEU A 299 -26.72 -4.47 0.91
N GLU A 300 -26.71 -5.33 -0.11
CA GLU A 300 -27.89 -6.08 -0.54
C GLU A 300 -27.47 -7.44 -1.11
N ASP A 301 -28.13 -8.52 -0.65
CA ASP A 301 -27.98 -9.89 -1.17
C ASP A 301 -26.53 -10.38 -1.30
N GLY A 302 -25.67 -9.98 -0.36
CA GLY A 302 -24.25 -10.33 -0.33
C GLY A 302 -23.37 -9.58 -1.34
N GLY A 303 -23.93 -8.59 -2.02
CA GLY A 303 -23.19 -7.55 -2.75
C GLY A 303 -23.14 -6.24 -1.98
N ILE A 304 -22.24 -5.35 -2.42
CA ILE A 304 -22.07 -4.00 -1.89
C ILE A 304 -22.12 -3.03 -3.06
N THR A 305 -23.13 -2.17 -3.12
CA THR A 305 -23.15 -1.03 -4.06
C THR A 305 -22.47 0.15 -3.39
N VAL A 306 -21.57 0.84 -4.07
CA VAL A 306 -20.80 1.97 -3.55
C VAL A 306 -21.02 3.18 -4.46
N ASP A 307 -21.28 4.32 -3.86
CA ASP A 307 -21.30 5.64 -4.50
C ASP A 307 -20.46 6.59 -3.63
N GLY A 308 -19.55 7.33 -4.23
CA GLY A 308 -18.64 8.17 -3.47
C GLY A 308 -17.87 9.15 -4.33
N SER A 309 -17.26 10.12 -3.66
CA SER A 309 -16.40 11.08 -4.33
C SER A 309 -15.29 11.57 -3.40
N ALA A 310 -14.20 12.00 -3.99
CA ALA A 310 -13.10 12.65 -3.29
C ALA A 310 -12.34 13.59 -4.23
N GLU A 311 -11.69 14.61 -3.66
CA GLU A 311 -10.65 15.36 -4.36
C GLU A 311 -9.30 14.72 -4.07
N VAL A 312 -8.57 14.29 -5.09
CA VAL A 312 -7.25 13.63 -4.95
C VAL A 312 -6.19 14.44 -5.68
N ASN A 313 -5.23 14.99 -4.94
CA ASN A 313 -4.10 15.75 -5.48
C ASN A 313 -4.55 16.80 -6.53
N ARG A 314 -5.66 17.50 -6.26
CA ARG A 314 -6.35 18.51 -7.11
C ARG A 314 -7.20 18.00 -8.26
N GLY A 315 -7.22 16.70 -8.51
CA GLY A 315 -8.20 16.06 -9.37
C GLY A 315 -9.44 15.65 -8.59
N ARG A 316 -10.42 15.13 -9.31
CA ARG A 316 -11.63 14.52 -8.75
C ARG A 316 -11.58 13.03 -8.99
N VAL A 317 -12.03 12.28 -7.99
CA VAL A 317 -12.27 10.85 -8.07
C VAL A 317 -13.73 10.62 -7.77
N GLU A 318 -14.43 9.93 -8.66
CA GLU A 318 -15.78 9.41 -8.43
C GLU A 318 -15.71 7.89 -8.30
N ILE A 319 -16.40 7.36 -7.30
CA ILE A 319 -16.44 5.93 -6.99
C ILE A 319 -17.88 5.49 -7.19
N GLY A 320 -18.10 4.44 -7.95
CA GLY A 320 -19.44 4.00 -8.30
C GLY A 320 -19.57 2.50 -8.48
N ARG A 321 -20.81 2.07 -8.73
CA ARG A 321 -21.22 0.68 -8.98
C ARG A 321 -21.17 -0.19 -7.74
N GLY A 322 -20.70 -1.42 -7.82
CA GLY A 322 -20.84 -2.32 -6.69
C GLY A 322 -20.06 -3.60 -6.86
N TRP A 323 -19.58 -4.11 -5.73
CA TRP A 323 -18.90 -5.37 -5.58
C TRP A 323 -19.91 -6.51 -5.41
N SER A 324 -19.97 -7.44 -6.35
CA SER A 324 -20.75 -8.66 -6.22
C SER A 324 -20.01 -9.86 -6.80
N PRO A 325 -19.48 -10.77 -5.96
CA PRO A 325 -18.80 -11.97 -6.42
C PRO A 325 -19.68 -12.87 -7.28
N ALA A 326 -21.00 -12.87 -7.06
CA ALA A 326 -21.94 -13.72 -7.79
C ALA A 326 -22.18 -13.24 -9.23
N SER A 327 -22.21 -11.93 -9.47
CA SER A 327 -22.38 -11.36 -10.81
C SER A 327 -21.05 -11.00 -11.50
N GLY A 328 -19.93 -11.04 -10.77
CA GLY A 328 -18.63 -10.52 -11.23
C GLY A 328 -18.60 -8.99 -11.31
N GLN A 329 -19.57 -8.29 -10.71
CA GLN A 329 -19.62 -6.84 -10.75
C GLN A 329 -18.55 -6.25 -9.83
N GLY A 330 -17.77 -5.30 -10.36
CA GLY A 330 -16.73 -4.58 -9.66
C GLY A 330 -17.09 -3.14 -9.28
N VAL A 331 -16.26 -2.57 -8.41
CA VAL A 331 -16.26 -1.13 -8.10
C VAL A 331 -15.60 -0.41 -9.27
N VAL A 332 -16.13 0.74 -9.67
CA VAL A 332 -15.54 1.60 -10.71
C VAL A 332 -15.06 2.90 -10.07
N ILE A 333 -13.88 3.34 -10.48
CA ILE A 333 -13.18 4.53 -10.03
C ILE A 333 -12.92 5.37 -11.28
N GLU A 334 -13.56 6.52 -11.37
CA GLU A 334 -13.36 7.50 -12.44
C GLU A 334 -12.42 8.60 -11.94
N LEU A 335 -11.38 8.89 -12.72
CA LEU A 335 -10.34 9.86 -12.43
C LEU A 335 -10.48 11.03 -13.40
N GLU A 336 -10.55 12.25 -12.86
CA GLU A 336 -10.47 13.49 -13.64
C GLU A 336 -9.34 14.36 -13.08
N ASP A 337 -8.36 14.68 -13.92
CA ASP A 337 -7.27 15.59 -13.60
C ASP A 337 -6.41 15.20 -12.37
N VAL A 338 -6.39 13.92 -12.00
CA VAL A 338 -5.71 13.42 -10.79
C VAL A 338 -4.20 13.44 -10.97
N THR A 339 -3.51 14.11 -10.04
CA THR A 339 -2.05 14.21 -10.05
C THR A 339 -1.41 13.17 -9.15
N MET A 340 -0.33 12.53 -9.58
CA MET A 340 0.42 11.58 -8.76
C MET A 340 1.93 11.78 -8.95
N LEU A 341 2.71 11.56 -7.90
CA LEU A 341 4.17 11.41 -8.00
C LEU A 341 4.49 9.93 -7.83
N VAL A 342 4.96 9.29 -8.89
CA VAL A 342 5.30 7.87 -8.93
C VAL A 342 6.77 7.76 -9.33
N ALA A 343 7.60 7.18 -8.47
CA ALA A 343 9.04 6.99 -8.69
C ALA A 343 9.77 8.25 -9.20
N GLY A 344 9.48 9.41 -8.61
CA GLY A 344 10.09 10.69 -9.00
C GLY A 344 9.54 11.32 -10.29
N ILE A 345 8.55 10.68 -10.93
CA ILE A 345 7.81 11.24 -12.06
C ILE A 345 6.46 11.73 -11.61
N LEU A 346 6.21 12.95 -12.00
CA LEU A 346 4.97 13.61 -11.72
C LEU A 346 4.05 13.47 -12.93
N THR A 347 2.88 12.92 -12.71
CA THR A 347 1.92 12.52 -13.74
C THR A 347 0.55 13.11 -13.43
N LYS A 348 -0.22 13.39 -14.49
CA LYS A 348 -1.62 13.80 -14.42
C LYS A 348 -2.47 12.83 -15.24
N TRP A 349 -3.49 12.27 -14.62
CA TRP A 349 -4.27 11.15 -15.12
C TRP A 349 -5.75 11.48 -15.24
N ASP A 350 -6.34 11.03 -16.35
CA ASP A 350 -7.78 10.92 -16.57
C ASP A 350 -8.12 9.48 -16.93
N GLY A 351 -9.32 8.99 -16.61
CA GLY A 351 -9.75 7.68 -17.07
C GLY A 351 -10.60 6.93 -16.06
N ASP A 352 -10.77 5.64 -16.29
CA ASP A 352 -11.58 4.76 -15.47
C ASP A 352 -10.81 3.48 -15.11
N ILE A 353 -10.96 3.04 -13.87
CA ILE A 353 -10.44 1.76 -13.35
C ILE A 353 -11.61 1.03 -12.71
N SER A 354 -11.78 -0.25 -13.03
CA SER A 354 -12.68 -1.15 -12.32
C SER A 354 -11.88 -2.19 -11.55
N ILE A 355 -12.29 -2.45 -10.31
CA ILE A 355 -11.78 -3.52 -9.47
C ILE A 355 -12.89 -4.56 -9.37
N GLU A 356 -12.70 -5.70 -10.03
CA GLU A 356 -13.66 -6.78 -10.16
C GLU A 356 -13.26 -7.98 -9.27
N PRO A 357 -14.24 -8.76 -8.77
CA PRO A 357 -13.96 -10.02 -8.09
C PRO A 357 -13.29 -11.02 -9.04
N SER A 358 -12.22 -11.68 -8.59
CA SER A 358 -11.56 -12.74 -9.37
C SER A 358 -11.95 -14.14 -8.87
N THR A 359 -12.03 -15.10 -9.80
CA THR A 359 -12.21 -16.53 -9.46
C THR A 359 -10.90 -17.25 -9.18
N GLU A 360 -9.77 -16.68 -9.61
CA GLU A 360 -8.42 -17.28 -9.52
C GLU A 360 -7.51 -16.53 -8.52
N GLY A 361 -8.00 -15.45 -7.90
CA GLY A 361 -7.27 -14.61 -6.95
C GLY A 361 -8.21 -13.69 -6.16
N MET A 362 -7.67 -12.65 -5.55
CA MET A 362 -8.40 -11.68 -4.73
C MET A 362 -9.19 -10.69 -5.59
N ALA A 363 -8.58 -10.15 -6.65
CA ALA A 363 -9.21 -9.15 -7.51
C ALA A 363 -8.62 -9.11 -8.92
N HIS A 364 -9.38 -8.52 -9.85
CA HIS A 364 -8.95 -8.20 -11.20
C HIS A 364 -9.17 -6.71 -11.46
N VAL A 365 -8.09 -6.00 -11.80
CA VAL A 365 -8.11 -4.54 -12.02
C VAL A 365 -8.04 -4.25 -13.50
N VAL A 366 -9.14 -3.75 -14.07
CA VAL A 366 -9.27 -3.42 -15.49
C VAL A 366 -9.41 -1.92 -15.66
N GLY A 367 -8.84 -1.31 -16.69
CA GLY A 367 -9.07 0.13 -16.88
C GLY A 367 -8.51 0.75 -18.15
N ASP A 368 -8.92 2.00 -18.40
CA ASP A 368 -8.43 2.86 -19.47
C ASP A 368 -7.93 4.18 -18.88
N LEU A 369 -6.61 4.31 -18.73
CA LEU A 369 -5.96 5.49 -18.19
C LEU A 369 -5.32 6.33 -19.30
N ARG A 370 -5.47 7.64 -19.19
CA ARG A 370 -4.91 8.65 -20.09
C ARG A 370 -3.98 9.57 -19.32
N LEU A 371 -2.71 9.55 -19.70
CA LEU A 371 -1.73 10.50 -19.20
C LEU A 371 -1.95 11.85 -19.92
N ALA A 372 -2.54 12.80 -19.21
CA ALA A 372 -2.77 14.16 -19.69
C ALA A 372 -1.45 14.95 -19.76
N ALA A 373 -0.55 14.74 -18.80
CA ALA A 373 0.78 15.33 -18.76
C ALA A 373 1.71 14.54 -17.83
N GLY A 374 3.00 14.48 -18.16
CA GLY A 374 4.05 13.96 -17.29
C GLY A 374 5.31 14.83 -17.28
N LEU A 375 5.99 14.89 -16.14
CA LEU A 375 7.28 15.55 -15.98
C LEU A 375 8.24 14.68 -15.17
N TRP A 376 9.40 14.43 -15.74
CA TRP A 376 10.53 13.79 -15.10
C TRP A 376 11.76 14.67 -15.16
N ASP A 377 12.04 15.36 -14.07
CA ASP A 377 13.22 16.21 -13.93
C ASP A 377 14.17 15.73 -12.84
N GLU A 378 13.79 14.72 -12.05
CA GLU A 378 14.69 14.11 -11.07
C GLU A 378 15.84 13.37 -11.73
N ASN A 379 17.03 13.47 -11.10
CA ASN A 379 18.21 12.81 -11.63
C ASN A 379 18.03 11.30 -11.47
N PHE A 380 18.20 10.58 -12.57
CA PHE A 380 18.24 9.13 -12.57
C PHE A 380 19.56 8.66 -11.94
N GLU A 381 19.48 7.78 -10.94
CA GLU A 381 20.65 7.17 -10.33
C GLU A 381 21.23 6.11 -11.26
N LEU A 382 22.43 6.34 -11.80
CA LEU A 382 23.09 5.38 -12.70
C LEU A 382 23.44 4.06 -11.99
N THR A 383 23.41 4.01 -10.66
CA THR A 383 23.60 2.80 -9.87
C THR A 383 22.38 1.86 -9.93
N SER A 384 21.15 2.39 -9.88
CA SER A 384 19.95 1.56 -10.10
C SER A 384 19.83 1.06 -11.54
N MET A 385 20.57 1.68 -12.48
CA MET A 385 20.72 1.21 -13.86
C MET A 385 21.50 -0.11 -14.00
N VAL A 386 22.38 -0.41 -13.06
CA VAL A 386 23.19 -1.64 -13.10
C VAL A 386 22.62 -2.73 -12.22
N PHE A 387 21.89 -2.35 -11.17
CA PHE A 387 21.45 -3.28 -10.12
C PHE A 387 19.94 -3.44 -9.97
N GLY A 388 19.15 -2.64 -10.69
CA GLY A 388 17.75 -2.42 -10.31
C GLY A 388 17.65 -1.62 -9.00
N PRO A 389 16.45 -1.22 -8.58
CA PRO A 389 16.21 -0.91 -7.17
C PRO A 389 16.52 -2.15 -6.29
N VAL A 390 16.71 -1.96 -4.99
CA VAL A 390 16.74 -3.09 -4.05
C VAL A 390 15.34 -3.70 -4.06
N SER A 391 15.15 -4.77 -4.82
CA SER A 391 13.91 -5.53 -4.83
C SER A 391 13.70 -6.08 -3.42
N VAL A 392 12.78 -5.48 -2.68
CA VAL A 392 12.17 -6.16 -1.55
C VAL A 392 11.28 -7.20 -2.22
N THR A 393 11.77 -8.42 -2.37
CA THR A 393 10.92 -9.52 -2.84
C THR A 393 9.71 -9.54 -1.91
N PRO A 394 8.49 -9.25 -2.40
CA PRO A 394 7.31 -9.39 -1.58
C PRO A 394 7.31 -10.82 -1.04
N ALA A 395 6.94 -10.98 0.24
CA ALA A 395 6.88 -12.31 0.83
C ALA A 395 5.98 -13.20 -0.03
N SER A 396 6.22 -14.52 -0.06
CA SER A 396 5.37 -15.46 -0.84
C SER A 396 3.88 -15.38 -0.50
N ASP A 397 3.56 -14.81 0.66
CA ASP A 397 2.21 -14.65 1.20
C ASP A 397 1.68 -13.22 1.00
N ASP A 398 2.33 -12.40 0.15
CA ASP A 398 1.88 -11.04 -0.15
C ASP A 398 0.59 -11.06 -1.00
N PRO A 399 -0.51 -10.46 -0.53
CA PRO A 399 -1.78 -10.42 -1.26
C PRO A 399 -1.68 -9.75 -2.64
N MET A 400 -0.61 -9.01 -2.94
CA MET A 400 -0.38 -8.41 -4.25
C MET A 400 -0.17 -9.43 -5.38
N HIS A 401 0.21 -10.67 -5.06
CA HIS A 401 0.24 -11.75 -6.04
C HIS A 401 -1.16 -12.18 -6.48
N ASP A 402 -2.18 -11.93 -5.66
CA ASP A 402 -3.57 -12.33 -5.92
C ASP A 402 -4.39 -11.23 -6.63
N ILE A 403 -3.77 -10.10 -6.97
CA ILE A 403 -4.42 -9.01 -7.71
C ILE A 403 -3.90 -9.01 -9.14
N SER A 404 -4.75 -9.38 -10.10
CA SER A 404 -4.43 -9.38 -11.53
C SER A 404 -4.70 -8.01 -12.17
N LEU A 405 -3.93 -7.64 -13.20
CA LEU A 405 -4.05 -6.35 -13.91
C LEU A 405 -4.41 -6.56 -15.39
N ASP A 406 -5.26 -5.69 -15.93
CA ASP A 406 -5.53 -5.49 -17.37
C ASP A 406 -5.83 -4.00 -17.63
N ILE A 407 -4.79 -3.18 -17.53
CA ILE A 407 -4.90 -1.72 -17.63
C ILE A 407 -4.33 -1.23 -18.95
N VAL A 408 -5.12 -0.46 -19.69
CA VAL A 408 -4.70 0.22 -20.91
C VAL A 408 -4.27 1.64 -20.60
N VAL A 409 -3.02 1.99 -20.88
CA VAL A 409 -2.47 3.33 -20.63
C VAL A 409 -2.18 4.05 -21.94
N ARG A 410 -2.70 5.26 -22.11
CA ARG A 410 -2.48 6.11 -23.30
C ARG A 410 -1.77 7.40 -22.91
N GLY A 411 -0.70 7.76 -23.61
CA GLY A 411 0.14 8.91 -23.24
C GLY A 411 0.54 9.75 -24.45
N ARG A 412 -0.45 10.25 -25.21
CA ARG A 412 -0.20 11.09 -26.39
C ARG A 412 0.45 12.44 -26.06
N SER A 413 0.13 13.01 -24.90
CA SER A 413 0.79 14.22 -24.38
C SER A 413 2.20 13.92 -23.86
N GLY A 414 2.43 12.67 -23.47
CA GLY A 414 3.73 12.15 -23.09
C GLY A 414 4.27 12.63 -21.74
N ILE A 415 5.47 12.16 -21.43
CA ILE A 415 6.30 12.57 -20.31
C ILE A 415 7.42 13.44 -20.86
N ARG A 416 7.61 14.64 -20.31
CA ARG A 416 8.81 15.44 -20.54
C ARG A 416 9.92 14.98 -19.63
N VAL A 417 11.04 14.57 -20.19
CA VAL A 417 12.27 14.28 -19.45
C VAL A 417 13.18 15.51 -19.52
N ASP A 418 13.65 16.00 -18.37
CA ASP A 418 14.60 17.12 -18.21
C ASP A 418 15.51 16.88 -17.00
N ASN A 419 16.37 15.87 -17.12
CA ASN A 419 17.28 15.41 -16.06
C ASN A 419 18.68 15.09 -16.59
N ASN A 420 19.49 14.33 -15.83
CA ASN A 420 20.83 13.90 -16.23
C ASN A 420 20.85 12.91 -17.43
N LEU A 421 19.72 12.32 -17.82
CA LEU A 421 19.57 11.53 -19.05
C LEU A 421 19.40 12.43 -20.29
N GLY A 422 19.03 13.70 -20.09
CA GLY A 422 18.89 14.68 -21.16
C GLY A 422 17.56 15.45 -21.09
N ARG A 423 17.21 16.07 -22.23
CA ARG A 423 15.99 16.84 -22.44
C ARG A 423 15.25 16.35 -23.68
N PHE A 424 14.18 15.60 -23.49
CA PHE A 424 13.38 15.03 -24.58
C PHE A 424 11.95 14.76 -24.10
N ASP A 425 11.00 14.69 -25.04
CA ASP A 425 9.62 14.32 -24.74
C ASP A 425 9.40 12.87 -25.17
N VAL A 426 8.66 12.11 -24.38
CA VAL A 426 8.39 10.68 -24.56
C VAL A 426 6.89 10.48 -24.67
N ALA A 427 6.37 9.82 -25.70
CA ALA A 427 4.94 9.61 -25.88
C ALA A 427 4.64 8.19 -26.38
N TRP A 428 3.44 7.71 -26.12
CA TRP A 428 2.96 6.41 -26.59
C TRP A 428 1.48 6.48 -26.97
N ASP A 429 1.09 5.60 -27.89
CA ASP A 429 -0.29 5.48 -28.32
C ASP A 429 -1.10 4.61 -27.35
N ARG A 430 -0.56 3.44 -26.99
CA ARG A 430 -1.16 2.46 -26.09
C ARG A 430 -0.05 1.61 -25.44
N LEU A 431 -0.09 1.50 -24.12
CA LEU A 431 0.61 0.49 -23.33
C LEU A 431 -0.43 -0.39 -22.64
N LEU A 432 -0.18 -1.69 -22.60
CA LEU A 432 -0.96 -2.68 -21.86
C LEU A 432 -0.18 -3.05 -20.61
N ILE A 433 -0.85 -3.05 -19.47
CA ILE A 433 -0.30 -3.46 -18.18
C ILE A 433 -1.10 -4.69 -17.74
N GLY A 434 -0.45 -5.85 -17.85
CA GLY A 434 -0.96 -7.16 -17.45
C GLY A 434 -0.26 -7.70 -16.19
N GLY A 435 -0.41 -9.00 -15.94
CA GLY A 435 0.28 -9.69 -14.84
C GLY A 435 -0.44 -9.50 -13.49
N THR A 436 0.33 -9.48 -12.40
CA THR A 436 -0.19 -9.23 -11.06
C THR A 436 0.36 -7.94 -10.47
N ALA A 437 -0.27 -7.38 -9.44
CA ALA A 437 0.21 -6.17 -8.78
C ALA A 437 1.62 -6.35 -8.17
N ALA A 438 1.98 -7.57 -7.78
CA ALA A 438 3.32 -7.92 -7.33
C ALA A 438 4.34 -8.07 -8.48
N ILE A 439 3.91 -8.60 -9.64
CA ILE A 439 4.78 -8.83 -10.81
C ILE A 439 4.03 -8.36 -12.07
N PRO A 440 4.06 -7.06 -12.37
CA PRO A 440 3.23 -6.54 -13.43
C PRO A 440 4.00 -6.49 -14.75
N VAL A 441 3.27 -6.65 -15.86
CA VAL A 441 3.84 -6.93 -17.18
C VAL A 441 3.44 -5.84 -18.16
N VAL A 442 4.40 -5.22 -18.85
CA VAL A 442 4.12 -4.16 -19.83
C VAL A 442 4.27 -4.66 -21.25
N GLU A 443 3.32 -4.29 -22.12
CA GLU A 443 3.41 -4.48 -23.56
C GLU A 443 3.10 -3.16 -24.29
N GLY A 444 3.88 -2.85 -25.33
CA GLY A 444 3.61 -1.72 -26.24
C GLY A 444 4.85 -0.92 -26.62
N GLU A 445 4.67 0.21 -27.30
CA GLU A 445 5.77 1.01 -27.84
C GLU A 445 5.72 2.45 -27.32
N VAL A 446 6.84 2.89 -26.78
CA VAL A 446 7.12 4.24 -26.35
C VAL A 446 8.05 4.91 -27.35
N ARG A 447 7.77 6.16 -27.74
CA ARG A 447 8.54 6.91 -28.74
C ARG A 447 9.12 8.19 -28.16
N ILE A 448 10.36 8.48 -28.52
CA ILE A 448 11.05 9.71 -28.19
C ILE A 448 10.83 10.72 -29.32
N ALA A 449 10.36 11.92 -28.96
CA ALA A 449 10.10 12.99 -29.91
C ALA A 449 11.39 13.44 -30.62
N PRO A 450 11.36 13.67 -31.95
CA PRO A 450 12.49 14.17 -32.69
C PRO A 450 12.99 15.53 -32.17
N GLY A 451 14.31 15.71 -32.13
CA GLY A 451 14.96 16.96 -31.71
C GLY A 451 15.28 17.05 -30.21
N GLY A 452 14.89 16.05 -29.42
CA GLY A 452 15.34 15.90 -28.04
C GLY A 452 16.86 15.64 -27.95
N THR A 453 17.46 15.97 -26.82
CA THR A 453 18.88 15.73 -26.52
C THR A 453 19.00 14.67 -25.44
N LEU A 454 19.70 13.57 -25.72
CA LEU A 454 20.09 12.57 -24.74
C LEU A 454 21.51 12.83 -24.26
N SER A 455 21.79 12.60 -22.99
CA SER A 455 23.12 12.69 -22.39
C SER A 455 23.69 11.29 -22.23
N LEU A 456 24.62 10.91 -23.12
CA LEU A 456 25.21 9.58 -23.20
C LEU A 456 26.72 9.67 -22.96
N ALA A 457 27.20 8.99 -21.90
CA ALA A 457 28.61 9.03 -21.48
C ALA A 457 29.17 10.47 -21.34
N GLY A 458 28.33 11.41 -20.90
CA GLY A 458 28.69 12.83 -20.73
C GLY A 458 28.62 13.67 -22.01
N GLN A 459 28.20 13.12 -23.15
CA GLN A 459 27.97 13.87 -24.39
C GLN A 459 26.48 14.05 -24.70
N GLU A 460 26.09 15.23 -25.16
CA GLU A 460 24.72 15.50 -25.62
C GLU A 460 24.54 15.08 -27.08
N ILE A 461 23.68 14.09 -27.31
CA ILE A 461 23.34 13.56 -28.63
C ILE A 461 21.90 13.98 -28.97
N LYS A 462 21.72 14.62 -30.13
CA LYS A 462 20.38 14.92 -30.63
C LYS A 462 19.74 13.71 -31.26
N VAL A 463 18.53 13.40 -30.84
CA VAL A 463 17.77 12.24 -31.31
C VAL A 463 16.93 12.65 -32.52
N ARG A 464 17.12 11.95 -33.65
CA ARG A 464 16.23 12.03 -34.81
C ARG A 464 14.98 11.18 -34.58
N ARG A 465 15.17 9.97 -34.05
CA ARG A 465 14.11 9.01 -33.71
C ARG A 465 14.57 8.18 -32.53
N GLY A 466 13.69 7.91 -31.57
CA GLY A 466 13.92 6.89 -30.56
C GLY A 466 12.65 6.10 -30.30
N SER A 467 12.76 4.81 -30.06
CA SER A 467 11.64 3.96 -29.63
C SER A 467 12.09 2.91 -28.63
N LEU A 468 11.22 2.59 -27.68
CA LEU A 468 11.36 1.57 -26.65
C LEU A 468 10.12 0.68 -26.74
N ARG A 469 10.29 -0.60 -27.07
CA ARG A 469 9.20 -1.57 -27.26
C ARG A 469 9.22 -2.61 -26.14
N PHE A 470 8.21 -2.59 -25.31
CA PHE A 470 7.91 -3.62 -24.32
C PHE A 470 7.20 -4.80 -24.97
N THR A 471 7.63 -6.00 -24.65
CA THR A 471 7.24 -7.26 -25.32
C THR A 471 6.07 -7.97 -24.67
N GLY A 472 5.67 -7.59 -23.45
CA GLY A 472 4.64 -8.30 -22.69
C GLY A 472 5.11 -9.61 -22.06
N ASP A 473 6.39 -9.93 -22.13
CA ASP A 473 6.98 -11.10 -21.47
C ASP A 473 7.98 -10.60 -20.42
N PRO A 474 7.77 -10.88 -19.12
CA PRO A 474 8.66 -10.40 -18.07
C PRO A 474 10.09 -10.97 -18.17
N THR A 475 10.26 -12.05 -18.93
CA THR A 475 11.56 -12.68 -19.20
C THR A 475 12.27 -12.09 -20.41
N VAL A 476 11.62 -11.18 -21.14
CA VAL A 476 12.16 -10.53 -22.34
C VAL A 476 12.20 -9.03 -22.11
N ASP A 477 13.41 -8.48 -21.98
CA ASP A 477 13.56 -7.03 -21.86
C ASP A 477 13.01 -6.24 -23.06
N PRO A 478 12.72 -4.94 -22.85
CA PRO A 478 12.24 -4.07 -23.89
C PRO A 478 13.33 -3.72 -24.92
N ILE A 479 12.93 -3.67 -26.19
CA ILE A 479 13.81 -3.39 -27.34
C ILE A 479 13.92 -1.88 -27.53
N VAL A 480 15.15 -1.35 -27.56
CA VAL A 480 15.38 0.08 -27.78
C VAL A 480 16.07 0.34 -29.11
N GLU A 481 15.59 1.36 -29.80
CA GLU A 481 16.17 1.91 -31.01
C GLU A 481 16.42 3.40 -30.78
N ILE A 482 17.66 3.88 -30.97
CA ILE A 482 17.99 5.31 -30.93
C ILE A 482 18.74 5.66 -32.20
N VAL A 483 18.19 6.60 -32.96
CA VAL A 483 18.80 7.13 -34.18
C VAL A 483 19.21 8.57 -33.93
N PRO A 484 20.51 8.88 -33.88
CA PRO A 484 21.00 10.24 -33.70
C PRO A 484 20.83 11.10 -34.97
N GLU A 485 20.85 12.43 -34.82
CA GLU A 485 20.75 13.37 -35.96
C GLU A 485 22.08 13.45 -36.75
N ASN A 486 23.21 13.17 -36.10
CA ASN A 486 24.54 13.10 -36.71
C ASN A 486 25.14 11.70 -36.49
N ASP A 487 25.94 11.24 -37.45
CA ASP A 487 26.72 10.01 -37.33
C ASP A 487 27.87 10.27 -36.34
N THR A 488 27.66 9.96 -35.07
CA THR A 488 28.70 10.08 -34.04
C THR A 488 29.62 8.87 -34.16
N THR A 489 30.65 8.96 -35.01
CA THR A 489 31.80 8.05 -34.94
C THR A 489 32.53 8.30 -33.62
N TRP A 490 32.44 7.31 -32.72
CA TRP A 490 33.20 7.26 -31.48
C TRP A 490 34.68 7.05 -31.82
N VAL A 491 35.48 8.12 -31.74
CA VAL A 491 36.95 8.00 -31.90
C VAL A 491 37.53 7.71 -30.53
N GLY A 492 37.60 6.42 -30.18
CA GLY A 492 38.56 5.93 -29.21
C GLY A 492 39.91 5.78 -29.91
N ASP A 493 40.91 6.54 -29.48
CA ASP A 493 42.29 6.39 -29.92
C ASP A 493 42.88 5.15 -29.23
N ASP A 494 42.49 3.97 -29.71
CA ASP A 494 43.20 2.70 -29.66
C ASP A 494 42.30 1.61 -30.26
N GLY A 495 42.80 0.92 -31.28
CA GLY A 495 42.03 -0.08 -32.03
C GLY A 495 41.63 -1.27 -31.18
N ALA A 496 40.40 -1.28 -30.68
CA ALA A 496 39.69 -2.46 -30.19
C ALA A 496 38.17 -2.23 -30.19
N ASP A 497 37.44 -3.12 -30.86
CA ASP A 497 35.99 -3.37 -30.84
C ASP A 497 35.05 -2.28 -30.33
N SER A 498 34.23 -1.78 -31.25
CA SER A 498 33.18 -0.77 -31.10
C SER A 498 32.43 -0.88 -29.77
N PHE A 499 32.68 0.09 -28.90
CA PHE A 499 31.92 0.33 -27.68
C PHE A 499 30.49 0.77 -28.04
N ASP A 500 29.49 -0.01 -27.66
CA ASP A 500 28.10 0.29 -27.98
C ASP A 500 27.48 1.23 -26.93
N ALA A 501 27.81 2.53 -27.02
CA ALA A 501 27.22 3.58 -26.19
C ALA A 501 25.68 3.63 -26.30
N THR A 502 25.12 3.07 -27.38
CA THR A 502 23.67 2.89 -27.60
C THR A 502 23.09 1.88 -26.61
N LEU A 503 23.83 0.83 -26.23
CA LEU A 503 23.39 -0.19 -25.27
C LEU A 503 23.24 0.37 -23.84
N LEU A 504 24.14 1.26 -23.43
CA LEU A 504 24.05 1.96 -22.13
C LEU A 504 22.91 2.99 -22.14
N ALA A 505 22.77 3.78 -23.21
CA ALA A 505 21.62 4.67 -23.39
C ALA A 505 20.27 3.94 -23.26
N THR A 506 20.23 2.77 -23.90
CA THR A 506 19.10 1.85 -23.98
C THR A 506 18.70 1.34 -22.60
N ARG A 507 19.66 0.85 -21.79
CA ARG A 507 19.38 0.38 -20.43
C ARG A 507 18.86 1.47 -19.51
N GLY A 508 19.48 2.65 -19.53
CA GLY A 508 19.07 3.76 -18.64
C GLY A 508 17.68 4.29 -18.95
N LEU A 509 17.31 4.33 -20.24
CA LEU A 509 15.96 4.71 -20.67
C LEU A 509 14.94 3.61 -20.41
N ALA A 510 15.27 2.34 -20.67
CA ALA A 510 14.40 1.21 -20.39
C ALA A 510 14.10 1.11 -18.89
N GLN A 511 15.11 1.00 -18.03
CA GLN A 511 14.92 0.91 -16.58
C GLN A 511 14.29 2.17 -15.99
N GLY A 512 14.68 3.36 -16.46
CA GLY A 512 14.13 4.61 -15.99
C GLY A 512 12.65 4.80 -16.31
N LEU A 513 12.19 4.36 -17.48
CA LEU A 513 10.78 4.38 -17.85
C LEU A 513 10.00 3.17 -17.27
N SER A 514 10.65 2.03 -17.06
CA SER A 514 10.08 0.85 -16.39
C SER A 514 9.84 1.09 -14.90
N SER A 515 10.81 1.67 -14.17
CA SER A 515 10.68 1.99 -12.74
C SER A 515 9.54 2.99 -12.46
N VAL A 516 9.27 3.85 -13.44
CA VAL A 516 8.24 4.88 -13.40
C VAL A 516 6.84 4.33 -13.54
N LEU A 517 6.72 3.32 -14.37
CA LEU A 517 5.45 2.65 -14.59
C LEU A 517 5.20 1.62 -13.47
N GLY A 518 6.18 1.36 -12.59
CA GLY A 518 6.08 0.45 -11.45
C GLY A 518 6.48 -0.99 -11.79
N PHE A 519 7.27 -1.19 -12.84
CA PHE A 519 7.46 -2.49 -13.46
C PHE A 519 8.94 -2.85 -13.51
N GLU A 520 9.32 -3.88 -12.77
CA GLU A 520 10.64 -4.49 -12.81
C GLU A 520 10.60 -5.69 -13.76
N ASN A 521 11.25 -5.59 -14.91
CA ASN A 521 11.56 -6.75 -15.76
C ASN A 521 13.07 -6.97 -15.79
N GLU A 522 13.47 -8.23 -15.59
CA GLU A 522 14.85 -8.69 -15.68
C GLU A 522 15.09 -9.44 -17.02
N THR A 523 15.71 -8.76 -17.98
CA THR A 523 16.83 -9.18 -18.86
C THR A 523 16.64 -9.59 -20.34
N LEU A 524 17.47 -8.94 -21.20
CA LEU A 524 17.55 -8.88 -22.69
C LEU A 524 18.31 -10.04 -23.33
N GLN A 525 17.86 -10.41 -24.53
CA GLN A 525 18.63 -11.02 -25.61
C GLN A 525 18.65 -10.09 -26.85
N PRO A 526 19.76 -9.99 -27.62
CA PRO A 526 19.81 -9.25 -28.88
C PRO A 526 19.42 -10.14 -30.08
N ALA A 527 18.67 -9.61 -31.05
CA ALA A 527 18.46 -10.24 -32.35
C ALA A 527 18.82 -9.28 -33.51
N GLU A 528 19.26 -9.89 -34.60
CA GLU A 528 20.12 -9.36 -35.66
C GLU A 528 19.50 -8.32 -36.61
N ILE A 529 20.42 -7.54 -37.20
CA ILE A 529 20.23 -6.47 -38.17
C ILE A 529 19.92 -7.05 -39.55
N ALA A 530 18.82 -6.62 -40.17
CA ALA A 530 18.61 -6.76 -41.61
C ALA A 530 18.88 -5.43 -42.31
N VAL A 531 20.05 -5.33 -42.94
CA VAL A 531 20.39 -4.30 -43.93
C VAL A 531 19.70 -4.65 -45.24
N GLN A 532 19.00 -3.68 -45.85
CA GLN A 532 18.95 -3.58 -47.31
C GLN A 532 18.74 -2.12 -47.76
N THR A 533 19.85 -1.63 -48.32
CA THR A 533 20.13 -0.49 -49.22
C THR A 533 18.94 0.09 -49.99
N GLU A 534 18.90 1.39 -50.28
CA GLU A 534 19.45 1.90 -51.56
C GLU A 534 19.91 3.38 -51.50
N LYS A 535 21.18 3.55 -51.10
CA LYS A 535 22.21 4.51 -51.54
C LYS A 535 23.15 4.80 -50.36
N ASP A 536 24.39 4.38 -50.54
CA ASP A 536 25.36 4.13 -49.49
C ASP A 536 25.95 5.43 -48.89
N PRO A 537 25.64 5.77 -47.62
CA PRO A 537 26.27 6.91 -46.94
C PRO A 537 27.71 6.61 -46.49
N SER A 538 28.17 5.35 -46.54
CA SER A 538 29.51 4.94 -46.06
C SER A 538 30.68 5.42 -46.92
N VAL A 539 30.39 5.94 -48.12
CA VAL A 539 31.38 6.39 -49.10
C VAL A 539 31.46 7.91 -49.22
N ASN A 540 30.81 8.71 -48.37
CA ASN A 540 30.84 10.17 -48.47
C ASN A 540 31.36 10.84 -47.19
N PHE A 541 32.41 11.64 -47.31
CA PHE A 541 32.97 12.47 -46.24
C PHE A 541 32.44 13.90 -46.35
N MET A 542 31.75 14.38 -45.31
CA MET A 542 31.16 15.72 -45.27
C MET A 542 31.77 16.59 -44.15
N ILE A 543 32.27 17.77 -44.50
CA ILE A 543 32.69 18.82 -43.56
C ILE A 543 31.72 19.99 -43.67
N GLY A 544 31.05 20.33 -42.57
CA GLY A 544 30.17 21.50 -42.47
C GLY A 544 30.76 22.59 -41.57
N GLN A 545 30.87 23.82 -42.08
CA GLN A 545 31.21 25.00 -41.28
C GLN A 545 30.04 26.00 -41.29
N ARG A 546 29.54 26.30 -40.09
CA ARG A 546 28.55 27.35 -39.90
C ARG A 546 29.22 28.72 -40.02
N LEU A 547 28.88 29.48 -41.06
CA LEU A 547 29.46 30.79 -41.33
C LEU A 547 28.74 31.90 -40.56
N THR A 548 27.41 31.79 -40.37
CA THR A 548 26.63 32.72 -39.54
C THR A 548 25.46 32.03 -38.84
N ARG A 549 24.62 32.78 -38.11
CA ARG A 549 23.39 32.24 -37.50
C ARG A 549 22.41 31.64 -38.52
N ASN A 550 22.51 32.04 -39.79
CA ASN A 550 21.56 31.74 -40.85
C ASN A 550 22.22 31.20 -42.14
N LEU A 551 23.52 30.85 -42.09
CA LEU A 551 24.31 30.41 -43.24
C LEU A 551 25.31 29.32 -42.82
N ALA A 552 25.35 28.21 -43.54
CA ALA A 552 26.39 27.18 -43.44
C ALA A 552 26.90 26.77 -44.82
N LEU A 553 28.17 26.38 -44.84
CA LEU A 553 28.84 25.78 -45.98
C LEU A 553 29.12 24.32 -45.66
N PHE A 554 28.82 23.43 -46.60
CA PHE A 554 29.09 22.01 -46.53
C PHE A 554 29.95 21.62 -47.73
N LEU A 555 30.97 20.83 -47.48
CA LEU A 555 31.83 20.23 -48.49
C LEU A 555 31.71 18.73 -48.33
N THR A 556 31.24 18.04 -49.36
CA THR A 556 31.06 16.60 -49.38
C THR A 556 31.99 16.03 -50.44
N THR A 557 32.74 14.98 -50.14
CA THR A 557 33.58 14.27 -51.10
C THR A 557 33.30 12.78 -51.01
N ASN A 558 33.19 12.12 -52.15
CA ASN A 558 33.13 10.67 -52.18
C ASN A 558 34.53 10.12 -51.84
N LEU A 559 34.61 9.22 -50.85
CA LEU A 559 35.82 8.55 -50.36
C LEU A 559 36.28 7.45 -51.32
N THR A 560 35.40 6.96 -52.21
CA THR A 560 35.76 6.00 -53.28
C THR A 560 36.14 6.67 -54.60
N ASP A 561 35.71 7.90 -54.84
CA ASP A 561 36.13 8.72 -55.98
C ASP A 561 36.38 10.18 -55.56
N VAL A 562 37.66 10.52 -55.32
CA VAL A 562 38.10 11.81 -54.77
C VAL A 562 37.86 13.00 -55.73
N GLN A 563 37.48 12.72 -56.99
CA GLN A 563 37.05 13.72 -57.97
C GLN A 563 35.58 14.15 -57.78
N ASP A 564 34.77 13.34 -57.08
CA ASP A 564 33.37 13.64 -56.78
C ASP A 564 33.25 14.51 -55.52
N ARG A 565 33.14 15.81 -55.73
CA ARG A 565 32.98 16.80 -54.66
C ARG A 565 31.70 17.60 -54.85
N THR A 566 30.90 17.63 -53.80
CA THR A 566 29.72 18.49 -53.71
C THR A 566 29.99 19.62 -52.73
N THR A 567 30.02 20.86 -53.23
CA THR A 567 30.05 22.05 -52.36
C THR A 567 28.64 22.60 -52.23
N MET A 568 28.10 22.67 -51.02
CA MET A 568 26.74 23.12 -50.74
C MET A 568 26.73 24.32 -49.79
N LEU A 569 26.03 25.38 -50.17
CA LEU A 569 25.78 26.55 -49.34
C LEU A 569 24.30 26.57 -48.94
N GLN A 570 24.03 26.59 -47.63
CA GLN A 570 22.67 26.55 -47.08
C GLN A 570 22.35 27.81 -46.29
N LEU A 571 21.24 28.44 -46.64
CA LEU A 571 20.68 29.63 -46.01
C LEU A 571 19.34 29.28 -45.35
N TRP A 572 19.10 29.75 -44.13
CA TRP A 572 17.83 29.53 -43.43
C TRP A 572 17.44 30.71 -42.53
N ASN A 573 16.20 30.72 -42.02
CA ASN A 573 15.66 31.78 -41.15
C ASN A 573 15.64 33.18 -41.79
N PHE A 574 15.14 33.27 -43.02
CA PHE A 574 14.87 34.56 -43.67
C PHE A 574 13.81 35.36 -42.90
N ARG A 575 14.07 36.65 -42.70
CA ARG A 575 13.15 37.57 -42.02
C ARG A 575 11.86 37.68 -42.85
N GLY A 576 10.74 37.19 -42.29
CA GLY A 576 9.43 37.17 -42.96
C GLY A 576 8.96 35.78 -43.43
N PHE A 577 9.86 34.80 -43.53
CA PHE A 577 9.52 33.44 -44.00
C PHE A 577 10.22 32.39 -43.11
N ARG A 578 9.69 32.18 -41.90
CA ARG A 578 10.18 31.14 -40.98
C ARG A 578 9.92 29.75 -41.61
N GLY A 579 10.96 28.91 -41.65
CA GLY A 579 10.91 27.57 -42.26
C GLY A 579 11.41 27.50 -43.71
N LEU A 580 11.64 28.63 -44.38
CA LEU A 580 12.25 28.64 -45.72
C LEU A 580 13.76 28.37 -45.62
N VAL A 581 14.22 27.38 -46.37
CA VAL A 581 15.62 26.98 -46.52
C VAL A 581 15.98 27.04 -48.00
N ALA A 582 17.04 27.76 -48.33
CA ALA A 582 17.61 27.79 -49.67
C ALA A 582 18.96 27.07 -49.64
N GLN A 583 19.15 26.10 -50.52
CA GLN A 583 20.41 25.39 -50.71
C GLN A 583 20.88 25.61 -52.14
N VAL A 584 22.13 25.99 -52.30
CA VAL A 584 22.82 26.01 -53.59
C VAL A 584 23.94 24.99 -53.51
N TYR A 585 24.04 24.08 -54.45
CA TYR A 585 25.09 23.08 -54.47
C TYR A 585 25.73 22.98 -55.85
N GLN A 586 27.01 22.62 -55.87
CA GLN A 586 27.78 22.37 -57.08
C GLN A 586 28.45 21.01 -56.94
N GLU A 587 28.14 20.10 -57.86
CA GLU A 587 28.74 18.78 -57.98
C GLU A 587 29.84 18.81 -59.05
N THR A 588 31.03 18.32 -58.73
CA THR A 588 32.19 18.40 -59.66
C THR A 588 32.24 17.28 -60.69
N VAL A 589 31.57 16.15 -60.47
CA VAL A 589 31.56 15.03 -61.43
C VAL A 589 30.72 15.32 -62.66
N ASP A 590 29.57 15.99 -62.50
CA ASP A 590 28.65 16.33 -63.60
C ASP A 590 28.64 17.83 -63.96
N ASP A 591 29.54 18.62 -63.36
CA ASP A 591 29.60 20.10 -63.43
C ASP A 591 28.22 20.77 -63.24
N ASN A 592 27.43 20.17 -62.34
CA ASN A 592 26.02 20.48 -62.19
C ASN A 592 25.81 21.46 -61.04
N LEU A 593 25.28 22.64 -61.34
CA LEU A 593 24.92 23.65 -60.36
C LEU A 593 23.43 23.55 -60.05
N GLY A 594 23.11 23.05 -58.86
CA GLY A 594 21.74 22.90 -58.39
C GLY A 594 21.35 23.98 -57.39
N MET A 595 20.07 24.35 -57.39
CA MET A 595 19.48 25.15 -56.32
C MET A 595 18.18 24.49 -55.87
N ASN A 596 18.10 24.19 -54.58
CA ASN A 596 16.91 23.67 -53.94
C ASN A 596 16.31 24.73 -53.01
N LEU A 597 15.00 24.90 -53.09
CA LEU A 597 14.24 25.71 -52.16
C LEU A 597 13.27 24.79 -51.43
N PHE A 598 13.41 24.68 -50.11
CA PHE A 598 12.50 23.89 -49.29
C PHE A 598 11.80 24.79 -48.28
N GLN A 599 10.48 24.68 -48.22
CA GLN A 599 9.70 25.30 -47.16
C GLN A 599 9.35 24.21 -46.16
N ARG A 600 9.96 24.27 -44.96
CA ARG A 600 9.59 23.39 -43.85
C ARG A 600 8.24 23.84 -43.31
N PHE A 601 7.18 23.14 -43.72
CA PHE A 601 5.87 23.23 -43.09
C PHE A 601 5.87 22.33 -41.86
N GLN A 602 5.69 22.92 -40.69
CA GLN A 602 5.50 22.18 -39.45
C GLN A 602 3.99 21.98 -39.28
N TRP A 603 3.48 20.82 -39.66
CA TRP A 603 2.11 20.40 -39.39
C TRP A 603 2.14 19.34 -38.28
N GLY A 604 1.31 19.53 -37.25
CA GLY A 604 1.18 18.55 -36.17
C GLY A 604 2.12 18.72 -34.96
N GLY A 605 2.55 19.94 -34.63
CA GLY A 605 3.10 20.27 -33.31
C GLY A 605 2.14 21.21 -32.59
N THR A 606 1.72 20.87 -31.38
CA THR A 606 0.94 21.79 -30.53
C THR A 606 1.69 23.11 -30.41
N LYS A 607 1.02 24.21 -30.78
CA LYS A 607 1.53 25.58 -30.59
C LYS A 607 1.95 25.77 -29.13
N THR A 608 3.24 25.75 -28.84
CA THR A 608 3.83 26.29 -27.61
C THR A 608 4.31 27.72 -27.88
N SER A 609 3.39 28.65 -28.11
CA SER A 609 3.65 30.08 -27.86
C SER A 609 2.35 30.87 -28.00
N GLY A 610 1.89 31.44 -26.88
CA GLY A 610 1.02 32.62 -26.92
C GLY A 610 -0.26 32.63 -26.09
N ASP A 611 -0.38 31.92 -24.96
CA ASP A 611 -1.30 32.36 -23.88
C ASP A 611 -1.19 31.60 -22.54
N ARG A 612 -0.07 30.94 -22.25
CA ARG A 612 0.06 30.24 -20.95
C ARG A 612 0.45 31.25 -19.87
N PRO A 613 -0.19 31.21 -18.68
CA PRO A 613 0.23 32.04 -17.55
C PRO A 613 1.69 31.78 -17.22
N GLU A 614 2.41 32.77 -16.69
CA GLU A 614 3.83 32.65 -16.33
C GLU A 614 4.06 32.96 -14.85
N ILE A 615 5.00 32.27 -14.20
CA ILE A 615 5.29 32.49 -12.79
C ILE A 615 5.90 33.89 -12.60
N HIS A 616 5.22 34.74 -11.84
CA HIS A 616 5.71 36.09 -11.56
C HIS A 616 6.81 36.07 -10.48
N ARG A 617 6.59 35.39 -9.36
CA ARG A 617 7.50 35.35 -8.20
C ARG A 617 7.19 34.18 -7.27
N LEU A 618 8.21 33.72 -6.53
CA LEU A 618 8.06 32.82 -5.38
C LEU A 618 8.23 33.59 -4.06
N ARG A 619 7.30 33.41 -3.12
CA ARG A 619 7.29 34.01 -1.78
C ARG A 619 7.26 32.89 -0.74
N LEU A 620 8.19 32.93 0.23
CA LEU A 620 8.23 32.00 1.37
C LEU A 620 7.89 32.81 2.62
N GLU A 621 6.70 32.57 3.17
CA GLU A 621 6.17 33.25 4.35
C GLU A 621 6.41 32.46 5.62
N GLY A 622 6.40 33.14 6.76
CA GLY A 622 6.72 32.53 8.06
C GLY A 622 8.22 32.33 8.31
N GLU A 623 8.48 31.71 9.46
CA GLU A 623 9.79 31.21 9.85
C GLU A 623 10.04 29.86 9.21
N TRP A 624 11.28 29.61 8.78
CA TRP A 624 11.68 28.37 8.14
C TRP A 624 12.90 27.84 8.88
N PRO A 625 12.97 26.53 9.16
CA PRO A 625 14.09 25.95 9.90
C PRO A 625 15.39 25.94 9.10
N MET A 626 15.33 26.25 7.79
CA MET A 626 16.48 26.31 6.91
C MET A 626 16.46 27.55 6.01
N SER A 627 17.56 27.78 5.29
CA SER A 627 17.68 28.97 4.45
C SER A 627 16.61 29.00 3.34
N LYS A 628 15.86 30.11 3.25
CA LYS A 628 14.88 30.35 2.16
C LYS A 628 15.51 30.26 0.76
N ARG A 629 16.83 30.45 0.64
CA ARG A 629 17.58 30.29 -0.61
C ARG A 629 17.70 28.81 -1.01
N ALA A 630 18.00 27.92 -0.06
CA ALA A 630 18.06 26.48 -0.32
C ALA A 630 16.67 25.95 -0.72
N LEU A 631 15.62 26.33 0.00
CA LEU A 631 14.24 25.94 -0.30
C LEU A 631 13.76 26.45 -1.65
N ARG A 632 14.05 27.71 -2.02
CA ARG A 632 13.75 28.19 -3.38
C ARG A 632 14.47 27.37 -4.44
N LYS A 633 15.73 26.97 -4.19
CA LYS A 633 16.50 26.13 -5.11
C LYS A 633 15.88 24.73 -5.24
N SER A 634 15.38 24.14 -4.14
CA SER A 634 14.78 22.80 -4.18
C SER A 634 13.49 22.75 -4.99
N THR A 635 12.70 23.83 -5.05
CA THR A 635 11.50 23.87 -5.92
C THR A 635 11.81 23.65 -7.41
N ARG A 636 13.02 24.01 -7.85
CA ARG A 636 13.45 24.11 -9.27
C ARG A 636 12.60 25.05 -10.14
N LEU A 637 11.66 25.80 -9.55
CA LEU A 637 10.83 26.74 -10.29
C LEU A 637 11.59 28.04 -10.57
N ARG A 638 11.42 28.56 -11.80
CA ARG A 638 12.03 29.82 -12.26
C ARG A 638 10.96 30.87 -12.52
N ARG A 639 11.31 32.13 -12.28
CA ARG A 639 10.50 33.27 -12.69
C ARG A 639 10.39 33.31 -14.23
N GLY A 640 9.19 33.58 -14.74
CA GLY A 640 8.89 33.64 -16.17
C GLY A 640 8.74 32.28 -16.85
N GLN A 641 8.82 31.17 -16.11
CA GLN A 641 8.46 29.87 -16.68
C GLN A 641 6.93 29.76 -16.76
N PRO A 642 6.39 28.99 -17.73
CA PRO A 642 4.97 28.70 -17.78
C PRO A 642 4.47 28.18 -16.43
N TYR A 643 3.45 28.84 -15.91
CA TYR A 643 2.74 28.44 -14.71
C TYR A 643 1.73 27.36 -15.07
N ASP A 644 1.79 26.30 -14.29
CA ASP A 644 0.73 25.33 -14.16
C ASP A 644 0.46 25.24 -12.65
N PRO A 645 -0.80 25.34 -12.18
CA PRO A 645 -1.13 25.10 -10.79
C PRO A 645 -0.41 23.87 -10.25
N PHE A 646 -0.34 22.77 -11.01
CA PHE A 646 0.44 21.56 -10.74
C PHE A 646 1.81 21.81 -10.11
N LEU A 647 2.60 22.76 -10.63
CA LEU A 647 3.94 23.08 -10.15
C LEU A 647 3.99 23.55 -8.68
N LEU A 648 2.89 24.07 -8.14
CA LEU A 648 2.79 24.43 -6.72
C LEU A 648 2.90 23.21 -5.81
N PHE A 649 2.22 22.11 -6.16
CA PHE A 649 2.24 20.88 -5.37
C PHE A 649 3.65 20.27 -5.38
N VAL A 650 4.25 20.19 -6.57
CA VAL A 650 5.64 19.73 -6.77
C VAL A 650 6.62 20.51 -5.89
N ALA A 651 6.50 21.83 -5.93
CA ALA A 651 7.39 22.69 -5.17
C ALA A 651 7.20 22.51 -3.67
N ALA A 652 5.97 22.27 -3.19
CA ALA A 652 5.69 21.95 -1.80
C ALA A 652 6.34 20.62 -1.39
N VAL A 653 6.06 19.53 -2.11
CA VAL A 653 6.61 18.19 -1.84
C VAL A 653 8.14 18.22 -1.85
N ARG A 654 8.77 18.92 -2.80
CA ARG A 654 10.23 19.09 -2.83
C ARG A 654 10.78 19.83 -1.62
N MET A 655 10.07 20.85 -1.16
CA MET A 655 10.46 21.53 0.08
C MET A 655 10.33 20.59 1.27
N GLU A 656 9.25 19.79 1.36
CA GLU A 656 9.07 18.79 2.42
C GLU A 656 10.18 17.74 2.42
N LEU A 657 10.52 17.16 1.26
CA LEU A 657 11.65 16.22 1.12
C LEU A 657 12.98 16.86 1.52
N THR A 658 13.19 18.13 1.15
CA THR A 658 14.40 18.88 1.55
C THR A 658 14.45 19.12 3.06
N LEU A 659 13.29 19.28 3.71
CA LEU A 659 13.18 19.44 5.16
C LEU A 659 13.39 18.10 5.88
N ALA A 660 12.88 17.00 5.33
CA ALA A 660 13.14 15.64 5.77
C ALA A 660 14.63 15.28 5.73
N GLU A 661 15.38 15.69 4.68
CA GLU A 661 16.84 15.58 4.63
C GLU A 661 17.58 16.32 5.77
N GLN A 662 16.89 17.22 6.48
CA GLN A 662 17.42 17.95 7.64
C GLN A 662 16.86 17.45 8.97
N GLY A 663 16.12 16.34 8.98
CA GLY A 663 15.54 15.73 10.17
C GLY A 663 14.10 16.17 10.47
N TYR A 664 13.50 17.04 9.66
CA TYR A 664 12.10 17.47 9.84
C TYR A 664 11.15 16.54 9.08
N GLN A 665 11.01 15.29 9.54
CA GLN A 665 10.20 14.28 8.85
C GLN A 665 8.71 14.62 8.80
N GLU A 666 8.24 15.40 9.76
CA GLU A 666 6.85 15.81 9.87
C GLU A 666 6.60 17.20 9.25
N ALA A 667 7.59 17.80 8.58
CA ALA A 667 7.43 19.10 7.94
C ALA A 667 6.30 19.10 6.90
N ARG A 668 5.44 20.11 6.93
CA ARG A 668 4.34 20.36 5.99
C ARG A 668 4.53 21.70 5.32
N VAL A 669 4.39 21.71 3.99
CA VAL A 669 4.51 22.92 3.17
C VAL A 669 3.20 23.14 2.42
N THR A 670 2.47 24.19 2.79
CA THR A 670 1.29 24.62 2.04
C THR A 670 1.70 25.59 0.94
N ALA A 671 1.09 25.46 -0.24
CA ALA A 671 1.41 26.25 -1.42
C ALA A 671 0.15 26.80 -2.09
N THR A 672 0.07 28.11 -2.26
CA THR A 672 -1.05 28.81 -2.92
C THR A 672 -0.57 29.73 -4.02
N GLY A 673 -1.40 29.92 -5.05
CA GLY A 673 -1.20 30.95 -6.08
C GLY A 673 -2.00 32.20 -5.74
N GLU A 674 -1.33 33.34 -5.59
CA GLU A 674 -1.97 34.64 -5.36
C GLU A 674 -1.73 35.60 -6.54
N GLY A 675 -2.72 36.45 -6.84
CA GLY A 675 -2.63 37.47 -7.87
C GLY A 675 -3.31 37.08 -9.19
N PRO A 676 -3.00 37.77 -10.31
CA PRO A 676 -3.66 37.53 -11.59
C PRO A 676 -3.35 36.13 -12.14
N GLU A 677 -4.35 35.44 -12.69
CA GLU A 677 -4.19 34.10 -13.27
C GLU A 677 -3.09 34.03 -14.32
N ARG A 678 -2.90 35.09 -15.13
CA ARG A 678 -1.84 35.19 -16.14
C ARG A 678 -0.43 35.31 -15.57
N SER A 679 -0.28 35.75 -14.33
CA SER A 679 1.02 36.02 -13.72
C SER A 679 1.01 35.82 -12.20
N PRO A 680 0.79 34.58 -11.70
CA PRO A 680 0.59 34.35 -10.28
C PRO A 680 1.90 34.43 -9.49
N THR A 681 1.78 34.85 -8.24
CA THR A 681 2.82 34.76 -7.22
C THR A 681 2.57 33.51 -6.39
N LEU A 682 3.55 32.62 -6.34
CA LEU A 682 3.46 31.36 -5.61
C LEU A 682 3.90 31.60 -4.17
N VAL A 683 3.02 31.32 -3.21
CA VAL A 683 3.21 31.57 -1.79
C VAL A 683 3.31 30.24 -1.06
N PHE A 684 4.41 30.03 -0.37
CA PHE A 684 4.69 28.83 0.42
C PHE A 684 4.73 29.17 1.90
N ARG A 685 4.13 28.34 2.73
CA ARG A 685 4.20 28.39 4.21
C ARG A 685 4.63 27.03 4.74
N CYS A 686 5.32 27.00 5.87
CA CYS A 686 5.85 25.79 6.46
C CYS A 686 5.35 25.64 7.89
N ASP A 687 4.91 24.43 8.22
CA ASP A 687 4.93 23.92 9.58
C ASP A 687 6.05 22.86 9.65
N PRO A 688 7.20 23.13 10.29
CA PRO A 688 8.34 22.22 10.23
C PRO A 688 8.17 20.93 11.05
N GLY A 689 7.22 20.88 12.00
CA GLY A 689 7.12 19.76 12.95
C GLY A 689 8.35 19.61 13.86
N PRO A 690 8.41 18.53 14.67
CA PRO A 690 9.55 18.24 15.52
C PRO A 690 10.81 17.89 14.69
N LEU A 691 11.97 18.33 15.17
CA LEU A 691 13.26 17.94 14.61
C LEU A 691 13.64 16.56 15.15
N GLN A 692 13.78 15.59 14.25
CA GLN A 692 14.37 14.31 14.56
C GLN A 692 15.87 14.33 14.29
N VAL A 693 16.67 14.04 15.30
CA VAL A 693 18.13 13.94 15.16
C VAL A 693 18.50 12.53 14.71
N VAL A 694 19.22 12.45 13.59
CA VAL A 694 19.85 11.23 13.07
C VAL A 694 21.37 11.40 13.17
N GLY A 695 21.96 10.72 14.15
CA GLY A 695 23.39 10.67 14.40
C GLY A 695 24.07 9.56 13.61
N PHE A 696 25.36 9.76 13.32
CA PHE A 696 26.22 8.75 12.71
C PHE A 696 27.41 8.52 13.63
N GLU A 697 27.63 7.27 14.02
CA GLU A 697 28.73 6.85 14.89
C GLU A 697 29.72 5.98 14.11
N ASP A 698 30.90 5.79 14.69
CA ASP A 698 32.04 5.08 14.09
C ASP A 698 32.54 5.77 12.80
N ASP A 699 32.36 5.15 11.63
CA ASP A 699 32.78 5.72 10.36
C ASP A 699 31.73 6.67 9.76
N LEU A 700 32.15 7.88 9.41
CA LEU A 700 31.24 8.89 8.84
C LEU A 700 31.03 8.70 7.32
N PRO A 701 29.81 8.37 6.85
CA PRO A 701 29.50 8.37 5.42
C PRO A 701 29.55 9.80 4.85
N PRO A 702 29.67 9.99 3.53
CA PRO A 702 29.63 11.31 2.92
C PRO A 702 28.36 12.10 3.24
N ALA A 703 28.46 13.43 3.25
CA ALA A 703 27.36 14.31 3.65
C ALA A 703 26.10 14.22 2.77
N HIS A 704 26.19 13.71 1.54
CA HIS A 704 25.02 13.48 0.69
C HIS A 704 24.32 12.16 1.04
N VAL A 705 25.08 11.09 1.35
CA VAL A 705 24.56 9.82 1.87
C VAL A 705 23.83 10.04 3.18
N ARG A 706 24.47 10.75 4.13
CA ARG A 706 23.86 11.04 5.44
C ARG A 706 22.51 11.73 5.32
N ARG A 707 22.39 12.74 4.45
CA ARG A 707 21.12 13.46 4.23
C ARG A 707 20.03 12.57 3.67
N LYS A 708 20.35 11.69 2.70
CA LYS A 708 19.40 10.73 2.15
C LYS A 708 18.95 9.72 3.20
N VAL A 709 19.89 9.17 3.98
CA VAL A 709 19.58 8.27 5.10
C VAL A 709 18.67 8.95 6.13
N THR A 710 18.96 10.21 6.48
CA THR A 710 18.07 10.99 7.35
C THR A 710 16.67 11.12 6.76
N ALA A 711 16.52 11.37 5.45
CA ALA A 711 15.21 11.47 4.80
C ALA A 711 14.43 10.15 4.71
N LEU A 712 15.10 8.99 4.83
CA LEU A 712 14.44 7.68 4.83
C LEU A 712 13.77 7.35 6.17
N TYR A 713 14.12 8.04 7.24
CA TYR A 713 13.58 7.77 8.55
C TYR A 713 12.07 8.12 8.62
N ARG A 714 11.28 7.21 9.20
CA ARG A 714 9.86 7.42 9.50
C ARG A 714 9.60 7.15 10.98
N PRO A 715 8.79 7.98 11.67
CA PRO A 715 8.43 7.72 13.05
C PRO A 715 7.52 6.48 13.19
N PRO A 716 7.34 5.95 14.41
CA PRO A 716 6.40 4.87 14.69
C PRO A 716 4.99 5.16 14.14
N PRO A 717 4.27 4.15 13.61
CA PRO A 717 4.55 2.71 13.71
C PRO A 717 5.52 2.15 12.65
N LEU A 718 6.00 2.96 11.70
CA LEU A 718 6.79 2.48 10.55
C LEU A 718 8.31 2.51 10.77
N GLU A 719 8.74 2.70 12.01
CA GLU A 719 10.14 2.90 12.36
C GLU A 719 11.01 1.69 12.02
N GLU A 720 10.53 0.46 12.25
CA GLU A 720 11.30 -0.75 11.96
C GLU A 720 11.60 -0.90 10.46
N GLY A 721 10.60 -0.67 9.61
CA GLY A 721 10.78 -0.67 8.15
C GLY A 721 11.70 0.47 7.69
N ALA A 722 11.61 1.64 8.32
CA ALA A 722 12.52 2.75 8.04
C ALA A 722 13.97 2.40 8.41
N PHE A 723 14.20 1.73 9.54
CA PHE A 723 15.54 1.29 9.94
C PHE A 723 16.15 0.29 8.95
N ALA A 724 15.36 -0.68 8.48
CA ALA A 724 15.79 -1.61 7.44
C ALA A 724 16.20 -0.88 6.15
N ASN A 725 15.38 0.08 5.69
CA ASN A 725 15.66 0.88 4.50
C ASN A 725 16.92 1.75 4.66
N MET A 726 17.10 2.38 5.83
CA MET A 726 18.29 3.16 6.14
C MET A 726 19.56 2.29 6.12
N GLN A 727 19.49 1.11 6.73
CA GLN A 727 20.60 0.14 6.76
C GLN A 727 20.99 -0.30 5.35
N ALA A 728 20.01 -0.75 4.55
CA ALA A 728 20.24 -1.21 3.18
C ALA A 728 20.89 -0.12 2.31
N PHE A 729 20.39 1.12 2.40
CA PHE A 729 20.91 2.24 1.61
C PHE A 729 22.38 2.59 1.95
N VAL A 730 22.74 2.57 3.24
CA VAL A 730 24.13 2.84 3.68
C VAL A 730 25.05 1.71 3.24
N MET A 731 24.64 0.45 3.44
CA MET A 731 25.41 -0.72 3.00
C MET A 731 25.71 -0.67 1.50
N GLN A 732 24.70 -0.36 0.68
CA GLN A 732 24.85 -0.23 -0.76
C GLN A 732 25.86 0.87 -1.14
N ASN A 733 25.78 2.06 -0.51
CA ASN A 733 26.71 3.14 -0.79
C ASN A 733 28.15 2.80 -0.37
N LEU A 734 28.35 2.19 0.79
CA LEU A 734 29.68 1.80 1.28
C LEU A 734 30.32 0.73 0.40
N ALA A 735 29.52 -0.20 -0.10
CA ALA A 735 29.99 -1.21 -1.03
C ALA A 735 30.51 -0.60 -2.34
N VAL A 736 29.84 0.44 -2.86
CA VAL A 736 30.28 1.20 -4.05
C VAL A 736 31.60 1.95 -3.78
N GLU A 737 31.80 2.42 -2.54
CA GLU A 737 33.05 3.07 -2.11
C GLU A 737 34.22 2.09 -1.89
N GLY A 738 34.02 0.79 -2.08
CA GLY A 738 35.05 -0.25 -1.87
C GLY A 738 35.01 -0.93 -0.51
N PHE A 739 33.93 -0.76 0.28
CA PHE A 739 33.75 -1.40 1.59
C PHE A 739 32.60 -2.40 1.60
N PRO A 740 32.66 -3.49 0.82
CA PRO A 740 31.49 -4.32 0.60
C PRO A 740 31.19 -5.29 1.77
N LYS A 741 32.12 -5.41 2.72
CA LYS A 741 31.92 -6.08 4.02
C LYS A 741 31.57 -5.12 5.16
N ALA A 742 31.05 -3.93 4.85
CA ALA A 742 30.65 -2.96 5.86
C ALA A 742 29.48 -3.50 6.71
N GLN A 743 29.51 -3.19 8.01
CA GLN A 743 28.41 -3.49 8.92
C GLN A 743 27.72 -2.17 9.30
N VAL A 744 26.39 -2.16 9.18
CA VAL A 744 25.57 -1.01 9.51
C VAL A 744 24.48 -1.46 10.47
N THR A 745 24.33 -0.73 11.58
CA THR A 745 23.23 -0.92 12.52
C THR A 745 22.47 0.39 12.67
N VAL A 746 21.15 0.31 12.75
CA VAL A 746 20.28 1.48 12.98
C VAL A 746 19.48 1.21 14.23
N THR A 747 19.64 2.07 15.25
CA THR A 747 18.99 1.89 16.55
C THR A 747 18.51 3.22 17.12
N ARG A 748 17.40 3.21 17.85
CA ARG A 748 16.94 4.38 18.62
C ARG A 748 17.64 4.41 19.98
N ARG A 749 18.22 5.55 20.33
CA ARG A 749 18.80 5.85 21.65
C ARG A 749 18.14 7.09 22.24
N GLY A 750 17.04 6.90 22.95
CA GLY A 750 16.23 8.01 23.47
C GLY A 750 15.52 8.76 22.35
N GLU A 751 15.81 10.06 22.20
CA GLU A 751 15.26 10.91 21.15
C GLU A 751 16.13 10.94 19.88
N GLU A 752 17.28 10.27 19.86
CA GLU A 752 18.20 10.22 18.72
C GLU A 752 18.15 8.86 18.02
N ILE A 753 18.24 8.87 16.69
CA ILE A 753 18.46 7.66 15.89
C ILE A 753 19.94 7.60 15.58
N VAL A 754 20.58 6.49 15.94
CA VAL A 754 22.01 6.29 15.73
C VAL A 754 22.21 5.28 14.62
N VAL A 755 22.87 5.72 13.56
CA VAL A 755 23.38 4.87 12.48
C VAL A 755 24.84 4.56 12.79
N GLY A 756 25.09 3.37 13.33
CA GLY A 756 26.45 2.88 13.59
C GLY A 756 27.02 2.26 12.31
N VAL A 757 28.15 2.78 11.84
CA VAL A 757 28.75 2.37 10.57
C VAL A 757 30.17 1.88 10.79
N GLN A 758 30.43 0.61 10.52
CA GLN A 758 31.77 0.05 10.55
C GLN A 758 32.19 -0.27 9.12
N ARG A 759 33.13 0.52 8.60
CA ARG A 759 33.76 0.22 7.32
C ARG A 759 34.53 -1.09 7.49
N GLY A 760 34.20 -2.05 6.65
CA GLY A 760 34.98 -3.28 6.53
C GLY A 760 36.34 -3.01 5.90
N GLU A 761 37.00 -4.06 5.45
CA GLU A 761 38.21 -3.93 4.65
C GLU A 761 37.92 -3.14 3.36
N ASN A 762 38.79 -2.18 3.04
CA ASN A 762 38.77 -1.52 1.75
C ASN A 762 39.30 -2.48 0.69
N LEU A 763 38.42 -2.96 -0.17
CA LEU A 763 38.77 -3.86 -1.26
C LEU A 763 38.88 -3.04 -2.54
N VAL A 764 40.04 -3.14 -3.19
CA VAL A 764 40.23 -2.63 -4.53
C VAL A 764 39.99 -3.79 -5.49
N PHE A 765 39.12 -3.58 -6.46
CA PHE A 765 38.85 -4.59 -7.48
C PHE A 765 40.07 -4.72 -8.40
N ALA A 766 40.81 -5.83 -8.29
CA ALA A 766 42.02 -6.07 -9.08
C ALA A 766 41.71 -6.54 -10.51
N GLY A 767 40.55 -7.16 -10.73
CA GLY A 767 40.15 -7.70 -12.02
C GLY A 767 39.32 -8.98 -11.87
N TYR A 768 38.94 -9.56 -13.01
CA TYR A 768 38.28 -10.86 -13.09
C TYR A 768 39.30 -11.91 -13.51
N ASP A 769 39.17 -13.11 -12.93
CA ASP A 769 39.74 -14.30 -13.51
C ASP A 769 38.59 -15.24 -13.91
N PHE A 770 38.61 -15.71 -15.16
CA PHE A 770 37.56 -16.55 -15.70
C PHE A 770 38.13 -17.91 -16.04
N GLU A 771 37.87 -18.91 -15.19
CA GLU A 771 38.24 -20.29 -15.48
C GLU A 771 37.16 -20.96 -16.34
N GLY A 772 37.56 -21.57 -17.47
CA GLY A 772 36.65 -22.32 -18.34
C GLY A 772 35.75 -21.47 -19.27
N VAL A 773 35.92 -20.15 -19.26
CA VAL A 773 35.22 -19.23 -20.18
C VAL A 773 35.96 -19.17 -21.53
N PRO A 774 35.27 -19.28 -22.68
CA PRO A 774 35.89 -19.14 -24.00
C PRO A 774 36.62 -17.79 -24.18
N GLU A 775 37.73 -17.77 -24.92
CA GLU A 775 38.53 -16.55 -25.17
C GLU A 775 37.72 -15.42 -25.85
N THR A 776 36.64 -15.76 -26.56
CA THR A 776 35.71 -14.78 -27.17
C THR A 776 34.73 -14.16 -26.17
N GLY A 777 34.47 -14.84 -25.04
CA GLY A 777 33.53 -14.43 -24.01
C GLY A 777 34.13 -13.50 -22.97
N ALA A 778 35.35 -13.81 -22.53
CA ALA A 778 36.01 -13.12 -21.41
C ALA A 778 36.12 -11.58 -21.60
N PRO A 779 36.49 -11.03 -22.77
CA PRO A 779 36.60 -9.57 -22.95
C PRO A 779 35.26 -8.82 -22.80
N ILE A 780 34.16 -9.46 -23.22
CA ILE A 780 32.81 -8.87 -23.16
C ILE A 780 32.28 -8.91 -21.73
N ILE A 781 32.49 -10.03 -21.03
CA ILE A 781 32.12 -10.17 -19.62
C ILE A 781 32.86 -9.11 -18.77
N THR A 782 34.18 -8.95 -18.97
CA THR A 782 35.02 -7.95 -18.28
C THR A 782 34.55 -6.50 -18.52
N ARG A 783 34.01 -6.17 -19.70
CA ARG A 783 33.51 -4.83 -20.01
C ARG A 783 32.13 -4.54 -19.40
N ILE A 784 31.29 -5.56 -19.25
CA ILE A 784 29.94 -5.44 -18.67
C ILE A 784 30.02 -5.33 -17.15
N LEU A 785 30.93 -6.09 -16.55
CA LEU A 785 31.19 -6.08 -15.13
C LEU A 785 32.17 -4.94 -14.82
N SER A 786 31.67 -3.76 -14.45
CA SER A 786 32.58 -2.65 -14.09
C SER A 786 33.13 -2.83 -12.65
N PRO A 787 34.34 -2.32 -12.34
CA PRO A 787 35.00 -2.51 -11.05
C PRO A 787 34.13 -2.11 -9.84
N ASP A 788 33.43 -0.98 -9.95
CA ASP A 788 32.61 -0.42 -8.87
C ASP A 788 31.34 -1.24 -8.62
N THR A 789 30.86 -1.98 -9.64
CA THR A 789 29.63 -2.77 -9.53
C THR A 789 29.89 -4.17 -9.00
N VAL A 790 31.05 -4.73 -9.29
CA VAL A 790 31.35 -6.11 -8.88
C VAL A 790 31.76 -6.24 -7.43
N LEU A 791 32.41 -5.24 -6.83
CA LEU A 791 32.67 -5.28 -5.39
C LEU A 791 31.37 -5.30 -4.58
N VAL A 792 30.35 -4.57 -5.03
CA VAL A 792 29.02 -4.52 -4.42
C VAL A 792 28.31 -5.87 -4.54
N THR A 793 28.24 -6.41 -5.76
CA THR A 793 27.49 -7.64 -6.02
C THR A 793 28.21 -8.89 -5.53
N ALA A 794 29.53 -8.97 -5.62
CA ALA A 794 30.27 -10.17 -5.22
C ALA A 794 30.24 -10.40 -3.71
N ALA A 795 30.14 -9.33 -2.91
CA ALA A 795 30.07 -9.46 -1.46
C ALA A 795 28.64 -9.61 -0.93
N ALA A 796 27.65 -9.01 -1.59
CA ALA A 796 26.26 -9.07 -1.17
C ALA A 796 25.53 -10.31 -1.73
N GLU A 797 25.68 -10.59 -3.02
CA GLU A 797 24.91 -11.59 -3.78
C GLU A 797 25.74 -12.19 -4.95
N PRO A 798 26.71 -13.07 -4.67
CA PRO A 798 27.61 -13.63 -5.71
C PRO A 798 26.85 -14.39 -6.81
N GLU A 799 25.67 -14.94 -6.51
CA GLU A 799 24.80 -15.60 -7.50
C GLU A 799 24.34 -14.65 -8.62
N ARG A 800 24.21 -13.34 -8.38
CA ARG A 800 23.86 -12.37 -9.43
C ARG A 800 24.98 -12.20 -10.47
N ILE A 801 26.24 -12.35 -10.06
CA ILE A 801 27.37 -12.38 -11.00
C ILE A 801 27.30 -13.65 -11.84
N ALA A 802 27.02 -14.79 -11.22
CA ALA A 802 26.84 -16.07 -11.92
C ALA A 802 25.75 -15.97 -13.00
N THR A 803 24.61 -15.36 -12.67
CA THR A 803 23.51 -15.11 -13.60
C THR A 803 23.94 -14.18 -14.75
N THR A 804 24.68 -13.12 -14.45
CA THR A 804 25.17 -12.16 -15.45
C THR A 804 26.16 -12.82 -16.42
N VAL A 805 27.14 -13.58 -15.92
CA VAL A 805 28.13 -14.30 -16.73
C VAL A 805 27.47 -15.37 -17.61
N THR A 806 26.57 -16.16 -17.02
CA THR A 806 25.79 -17.19 -17.75
C THR A 806 25.02 -16.56 -18.91
N ARG A 807 24.39 -15.40 -18.68
CA ARG A 807 23.63 -14.66 -19.69
C ARG A 807 24.51 -14.13 -20.82
N VAL A 808 25.68 -13.57 -20.51
CA VAL A 808 26.62 -13.08 -21.53
C VAL A 808 27.11 -14.22 -22.42
N LEU A 809 27.38 -15.39 -21.84
CA LEU A 809 27.77 -16.59 -22.58
C LEU A 809 26.63 -17.13 -23.45
N ALA A 810 25.40 -17.16 -22.93
CA ALA A 810 24.23 -17.55 -23.71
C ALA A 810 24.04 -16.65 -24.95
N ASN A 811 24.27 -15.34 -24.82
CA ASN A 811 24.21 -14.38 -25.92
C ASN A 811 25.32 -14.54 -26.97
N GLN A 812 26.39 -15.27 -26.65
CA GLN A 812 27.42 -15.66 -27.62
C GLN A 812 27.16 -17.05 -28.24
N GLY A 813 26.00 -17.66 -27.98
CA GLY A 813 25.61 -18.97 -28.50
C GLY A 813 25.89 -20.15 -27.56
N TYR A 814 26.34 -19.89 -26.32
CA TYR A 814 26.58 -20.93 -25.31
C TYR A 814 25.35 -21.10 -24.41
N HIS A 815 24.26 -21.63 -24.95
CA HIS A 815 22.95 -21.73 -24.26
C HIS A 815 22.94 -22.63 -23.02
N ASP A 816 23.84 -23.61 -22.96
CA ASP A 816 24.00 -24.53 -21.83
C ASP A 816 25.12 -24.11 -20.86
N ALA A 817 25.65 -22.89 -21.00
CA ALA A 817 26.66 -22.37 -20.08
C ALA A 817 26.13 -22.36 -18.65
N ARG A 818 26.98 -22.75 -17.70
CA ARG A 818 26.68 -22.70 -16.27
C ARG A 818 27.89 -22.17 -15.54
N VAL A 819 27.67 -21.20 -14.67
CA VAL A 819 28.66 -20.82 -13.68
C VAL A 819 28.55 -21.79 -12.52
N LEU A 820 29.64 -22.51 -12.25
CA LEU A 820 29.67 -23.54 -11.22
C LEU A 820 29.94 -22.96 -9.84
N ASP A 821 30.72 -21.88 -9.78
CA ASP A 821 31.12 -21.21 -8.55
C ASP A 821 31.50 -19.76 -8.82
N VAL A 822 31.38 -18.90 -7.80
CA VAL A 822 31.82 -17.51 -7.79
C VAL A 822 32.55 -17.25 -6.48
N GLU A 823 33.87 -17.26 -6.53
CA GLU A 823 34.72 -16.99 -5.37
C GLU A 823 35.37 -15.60 -5.45
N VAL A 824 35.37 -14.88 -4.33
CA VAL A 824 36.16 -13.65 -4.18
C VAL A 824 37.52 -14.02 -3.61
N VAL A 825 38.54 -14.07 -4.47
CA VAL A 825 39.92 -14.37 -4.06
C VAL A 825 40.63 -13.07 -3.66
N GLN A 826 41.02 -12.96 -2.39
CA GLN A 826 41.88 -11.87 -1.93
C GLN A 826 43.33 -12.13 -2.37
N THR A 827 43.80 -11.39 -3.38
CA THR A 827 45.22 -11.34 -3.72
C THR A 827 45.92 -10.41 -2.71
N GLY A 828 46.71 -10.98 -1.80
CA GLY A 828 47.45 -10.21 -0.79
C GLY A 828 48.35 -9.14 -1.40
N SER A 829 48.68 -8.11 -0.61
CA SER A 829 49.49 -6.94 -1.00
C SER A 829 50.98 -7.25 -1.22
N GLU A 830 51.33 -8.42 -1.76
CA GLU A 830 52.69 -8.82 -2.09
C GLU A 830 52.94 -8.88 -3.59
N THR A 831 52.41 -7.92 -4.37
CA THR A 831 53.01 -7.48 -5.64
C THR A 831 52.21 -6.28 -6.18
N ALA A 832 52.64 -5.07 -5.82
CA ALA A 832 52.38 -3.84 -6.56
C ALA A 832 53.69 -3.04 -6.63
#